data_AF-A0A7J7TLZ1-F1
#
_entry.id   AF-A0A7J7TLZ1-F1
#
_cell.length_a   1.000
_cell.length_b   1.000
_cell.length_c   1.000
_cell.angle_alpha   90.00
_cell.angle_beta   90.00
_cell.angle_gamma   90.00
#
_symmetry.space_group_name_H-M   'P 1'
#
loop_
_entity.id
_entity.type
_entity.pdbx_description
1 polymer ?
#
loop_
_entity_poly.entity_id
_entity_poly.type
_entity_poly.pdbx_seq_one_letter_code
_entity_poly.pdbx_strand_id
1 'polypeptide(L)'
;MLPRRPRDPLQSLRRRGRELKLQVDSLLSESQLKGALETSKRRDIYQRCIQLKQAIDENKNALQKLNKADEPAPVGNYHQKKEEELSLLDSLTHQLQELAVSVSRESRTEIEAFTKREEDNEFAEEDEEDNDVDKEESEESSEEEEETEEEEEEEEKQENESQRQATDEEYIAVGDFTAQQAGDLTFKKGEILLITEKHPDGWWMAKNAKGNKGLVPRTYLEPHHKEEGHESSEEDSEGDVEVAEEAAQGAQAEHRTDSHWSAVQKALSEQINTVDVLTTMGAIPAGFRPSTLFQLLEEGNQFRASYFLQPELTPSQLAFKDLLWDAKTGTIRSRASRVSLILTLWSCKMIPVPGVSIQLLSRHVRLCLFDGNKVLSNIHTVRATWQPKKPRTWTFSPQVTGTLPCLLDGDCFIRSNSASPDLGILFELGISYIRNSTGERGELSCGWVFLKLFDASGIPIPAKTYELLLNGGTPYEKGVEVDPSVSRRAQGSVFHQMMMMRRQPQLLVKLRSLNRRSRDLLSLLPETLIGSMSYIHLLIFYRQILGDVLLKDRLSMQSADVISNPVLATFPKLLEQPDVMDALRSSWAEKESTFKRSEKRDTEFLKAAFLLVYHDCAVPLLHSALLPPLRWAEEETEAARWKVIADFLKQNRENQGALQALLSPEGVHEPFDISEQTYDFLGEMRQKAA
;
A
#
# COMPACT_ATOMS: atom_id res chain seq x y z
N MET A 1 -1.06 3.36 39.80
CA MET A 1 -2.18 2.54 39.30
C MET A 1 -3.44 3.02 40.00
N LEU A 2 -4.33 3.74 39.31
CA LEU A 2 -5.65 4.05 39.84
C LEU A 2 -6.53 2.79 39.69
N PRO A 3 -7.37 2.44 40.68
CA PRO A 3 -8.26 1.28 40.57
C PRO A 3 -9.26 1.54 39.43
N ARG A 4 -9.48 0.54 38.58
CA ARG A 4 -10.50 0.56 37.51
C ARG A 4 -11.84 0.96 38.14
N ARG A 5 -12.44 2.05 37.64
CA ARG A 5 -13.81 2.44 38.01
C ARG A 5 -14.78 1.27 37.71
N PRO A 6 -15.82 1.04 38.55
CA PRO A 6 -16.83 0.04 38.25
C PRO A 6 -17.49 0.36 36.90
N ARG A 7 -17.56 -0.63 36.01
CA ARG A 7 -18.15 -0.49 34.67
C ARG A 7 -19.67 -0.41 34.81
N ASP A 8 -20.30 0.52 34.09
CA ASP A 8 -21.76 0.64 33.96
C ASP A 8 -22.33 -0.68 33.40
N PRO A 9 -23.03 -1.50 34.22
CA PRO A 9 -23.43 -2.86 33.83
C PRO A 9 -24.32 -2.92 32.59
N LEU A 10 -25.30 -2.02 32.46
CA LEU A 10 -26.17 -1.94 31.28
C LEU A 10 -25.35 -1.63 30.03
N GLN A 11 -24.40 -0.69 30.08
CA GLN A 11 -23.57 -0.37 28.92
C GLN A 11 -22.67 -1.55 28.51
N SER A 12 -22.21 -2.35 29.49
CA SER A 12 -21.44 -3.56 29.21
C SER A 12 -22.27 -4.64 28.51
N LEU A 13 -23.51 -4.87 28.96
CA LEU A 13 -24.44 -5.83 28.33
C LEU A 13 -24.86 -5.39 26.93
N ARG A 14 -25.06 -4.09 26.71
CA ARG A 14 -25.35 -3.53 25.38
C ARG A 14 -24.17 -3.63 24.42
N ARG A 15 -22.94 -3.46 24.90
CA ARG A 15 -21.74 -3.71 24.07
C ARG A 15 -21.69 -5.19 23.67
N ARG A 16 -21.95 -6.09 24.61
CA ARG A 16 -22.02 -7.53 24.32
C ARG A 16 -23.15 -7.88 23.36
N GLY A 17 -24.31 -7.23 23.46
CA GLY A 17 -25.42 -7.39 22.51
C GLY A 17 -25.04 -6.99 21.08
N ARG A 18 -24.28 -5.90 20.90
CA ARG A 18 -23.75 -5.50 19.58
C ARG A 18 -22.73 -6.50 19.02
N GLU A 19 -21.86 -7.03 19.87
CA GLU A 19 -20.90 -8.09 19.47
C GLU A 19 -21.65 -9.35 19.01
N LEU A 20 -22.70 -9.76 19.73
CA LEU A 20 -23.54 -10.89 19.36
C LEU A 20 -24.29 -10.64 18.05
N LYS A 21 -24.82 -9.42 17.84
CA LYS A 21 -25.44 -9.04 16.56
C LYS A 21 -24.49 -9.23 15.38
N LEU A 22 -23.26 -8.73 15.47
CA LEU A 22 -22.28 -8.87 14.39
C LEU A 22 -21.95 -10.34 14.08
N GLN A 23 -21.93 -11.20 15.10
CA GLN A 23 -21.71 -12.64 14.91
C GLN A 23 -22.91 -13.33 14.24
N VAL A 24 -24.14 -12.92 14.56
CA VAL A 24 -25.36 -13.43 13.90
C VAL A 24 -25.43 -12.95 12.44
N ASP A 25 -25.18 -11.67 12.18
CA ASP A 25 -25.19 -11.10 10.81
C ASP A 25 -24.12 -11.78 9.91
N SER A 26 -22.94 -12.07 10.48
CA SER A 26 -21.89 -12.83 9.79
C SER A 26 -22.33 -14.26 9.46
N LEU A 27 -22.99 -14.95 10.39
CA LEU A 27 -23.45 -16.33 10.20
C LEU A 27 -24.58 -16.42 9.17
N LEU A 28 -25.47 -15.41 9.12
CA LEU A 28 -26.52 -15.29 8.10
C LEU A 28 -25.94 -15.02 6.70
N SER A 29 -24.84 -14.26 6.62
CA SER A 29 -24.16 -14.01 5.34
C SER A 29 -23.46 -15.28 4.84
N GLU A 30 -22.85 -16.05 5.74
CA GLU A 30 -22.20 -17.33 5.45
C GLU A 30 -23.20 -18.38 4.90
N SER A 31 -24.46 -18.36 5.35
CA SER A 31 -25.50 -19.28 4.87
C SER A 31 -26.15 -18.89 3.54
N GLN A 32 -25.98 -17.65 3.07
CA GLN A 32 -26.56 -17.15 1.80
C GLN A 32 -25.67 -17.38 0.56
N LEU A 33 -24.44 -17.83 0.74
CA LEU A 33 -23.53 -18.15 -0.36
C LEU A 33 -24.04 -19.41 -1.09
N LYS A 34 -24.75 -19.20 -2.20
CA LYS A 34 -25.32 -20.27 -3.06
C LYS A 34 -24.21 -21.09 -3.71
N GLY A 35 -24.00 -22.28 -3.16
CA GLY A 35 -23.25 -23.39 -3.72
C GLY A 35 -23.37 -24.55 -2.74
N ALA A 36 -23.79 -25.73 -3.19
CA ALA A 36 -24.16 -26.88 -2.36
C ALA A 36 -23.28 -27.00 -1.10
N LEU A 37 -23.80 -26.53 0.05
CA LEU A 37 -23.04 -26.53 1.29
C LEU A 37 -22.70 -27.98 1.65
N GLU A 38 -21.41 -28.30 1.69
CA GLU A 38 -20.92 -29.58 2.20
C GLU A 38 -21.60 -29.92 3.53
N THR A 39 -21.98 -31.18 3.72
CA THR A 39 -22.70 -31.65 4.92
C THR A 39 -21.96 -31.34 6.23
N SER A 40 -20.62 -31.21 6.18
CA SER A 40 -19.77 -30.73 7.27
C SER A 40 -20.03 -29.26 7.63
N LYS A 41 -20.03 -28.36 6.64
CA LYS A 41 -20.29 -26.92 6.83
C LYS A 41 -21.70 -26.66 7.35
N ARG A 42 -22.70 -27.45 6.92
CA ARG A 42 -24.07 -27.36 7.46
C ARG A 42 -24.12 -27.70 8.96
N ARG A 43 -23.41 -28.76 9.39
CA ARG A 43 -23.30 -29.11 10.82
C ARG A 43 -22.59 -28.03 11.61
N ASP A 44 -21.54 -27.44 11.05
CA ASP A 44 -20.79 -26.35 11.70
C ASP A 44 -21.66 -25.10 11.88
N ILE A 45 -22.42 -24.70 10.87
CA ILE A 45 -23.38 -23.58 10.96
C ILE A 45 -24.45 -23.89 12.01
N TYR A 46 -25.01 -25.09 12.02
CA TYR A 46 -26.00 -25.50 13.02
C TYR A 46 -25.43 -25.47 14.45
N GLN A 47 -24.20 -25.93 14.64
CA GLN A 47 -23.52 -25.89 15.95
C GLN A 47 -23.23 -24.45 16.40
N ARG A 48 -22.83 -23.56 15.48
CA ARG A 48 -22.65 -22.13 15.76
C ARG A 48 -23.98 -21.44 16.09
N CYS A 49 -25.08 -21.79 15.42
CA CYS A 49 -26.42 -21.30 15.77
C CYS A 49 -26.78 -21.63 17.23
N ILE A 50 -26.51 -22.85 17.68
CA ILE A 50 -26.78 -23.27 19.08
C ILE A 50 -25.91 -22.46 20.06
N GLN A 51 -24.62 -22.31 19.76
CA GLN A 51 -23.68 -21.56 20.62
C GLN A 51 -24.07 -20.08 20.75
N LEU A 52 -24.41 -19.44 19.62
CA LEU A 52 -24.84 -18.04 19.62
C LEU A 52 -26.19 -17.85 20.32
N LYS A 53 -27.14 -18.77 20.12
CA LYS A 53 -28.42 -18.76 20.84
C LYS A 53 -28.20 -18.83 22.34
N GLN A 54 -27.33 -19.75 22.81
CA GLN A 54 -26.99 -19.85 24.23
C GLN A 54 -26.37 -18.56 24.77
N ALA A 55 -25.43 -17.96 24.03
CA ALA A 55 -24.80 -16.70 24.43
C ALA A 55 -25.78 -15.52 24.47
N ILE A 56 -26.76 -15.48 23.57
CA ILE A 56 -27.85 -14.50 23.56
C ILE A 56 -28.76 -14.71 24.77
N ASP A 57 -29.15 -15.95 25.07
CA ASP A 57 -29.97 -16.28 26.23
C ASP A 57 -29.26 -15.95 27.55
N GLU A 58 -27.96 -16.20 27.65
CA GLU A 58 -27.14 -15.79 28.80
C GLU A 58 -27.11 -14.26 28.97
N ASN A 59 -26.92 -13.51 27.87
CA ASN A 59 -26.94 -12.05 27.90
C ASN A 59 -28.33 -11.49 28.23
N LYS A 60 -29.39 -12.11 27.72
CA LYS A 60 -30.80 -11.78 28.01
C LYS A 60 -31.13 -12.02 29.48
N ASN A 61 -30.71 -13.17 30.03
CA ASN A 61 -30.88 -13.50 31.45
C ASN A 61 -30.13 -12.53 32.36
N ALA A 62 -28.90 -12.15 31.99
CA ALA A 62 -28.13 -11.14 32.72
C ALA A 62 -28.80 -9.76 32.67
N LEU A 63 -29.35 -9.38 31.51
CA LEU A 63 -30.08 -8.12 31.34
C LEU A 63 -31.40 -8.10 32.13
N GLN A 64 -32.15 -9.20 32.15
CA GLN A 64 -33.37 -9.32 32.94
C GLN A 64 -33.12 -9.17 34.44
N LYS A 65 -32.04 -9.78 34.96
CA LYS A 65 -31.62 -9.70 36.37
C LYS A 65 -31.11 -8.33 36.80
N LEU A 66 -30.75 -7.45 35.87
CA LEU A 66 -30.17 -6.14 36.16
C LEU A 66 -31.24 -5.11 36.58
N ASN A 67 -31.15 -4.61 37.81
CA ASN A 67 -32.05 -3.60 38.34
C ASN A 67 -31.44 -2.19 38.26
N LYS A 68 -32.29 -1.16 38.23
CA LYS A 68 -31.84 0.25 38.19
C LYS A 68 -30.93 0.63 39.37
N ALA A 69 -31.03 -0.08 40.49
CA ALA A 69 -30.21 0.14 41.68
C ALA A 69 -28.76 -0.41 41.55
N ASP A 70 -28.51 -1.26 40.55
CA ASP A 70 -27.19 -1.86 40.30
C ASP A 70 -26.29 -0.94 39.45
N GLU A 71 -26.83 0.18 38.96
CA GLU A 71 -26.11 1.18 38.19
C GLU A 71 -25.40 2.21 39.09
N PRO A 72 -24.08 2.41 38.95
CA PRO A 72 -23.33 3.36 39.79
C PRO A 72 -23.62 4.83 39.47
N ALA A 73 -24.26 5.11 38.33
CA ALA A 73 -24.65 6.46 37.92
C ALA A 73 -26.10 6.47 37.39
N PRO A 74 -26.88 7.55 37.59
CA PRO A 74 -28.24 7.64 37.09
C PRO A 74 -28.28 7.63 35.56
N VAL A 75 -28.74 6.51 34.99
CA VAL A 75 -28.90 6.35 33.54
C VAL A 75 -30.25 6.94 33.11
N GLY A 76 -30.21 7.98 32.28
CA GLY A 76 -31.40 8.53 31.62
C GLY A 76 -32.05 7.50 30.69
N ASN A 77 -33.38 7.37 30.77
CA ASN A 77 -34.21 6.41 30.03
C ASN A 77 -33.79 4.94 30.21
N TYR A 78 -33.42 4.55 31.43
CA TYR A 78 -32.96 3.18 31.76
C TYR A 78 -33.93 2.08 31.31
N HIS A 79 -35.22 2.22 31.62
CA HIS A 79 -36.23 1.20 31.27
C HIS A 79 -36.39 1.05 29.77
N GLN A 80 -36.46 2.17 29.04
CA GLN A 80 -36.54 2.19 27.58
C GLN A 80 -35.30 1.52 26.95
N LYS A 81 -34.09 1.88 27.40
CA LYS A 81 -32.84 1.28 26.89
C LYS A 81 -32.72 -0.21 27.19
N LYS A 82 -33.24 -0.66 28.33
CA LYS A 82 -33.29 -2.08 28.71
C LYS A 82 -34.28 -2.83 27.81
N GLU A 83 -35.42 -2.24 27.51
CA GLU A 83 -36.46 -2.82 26.64
C GLU A 83 -36.02 -2.88 25.17
N GLU A 84 -35.39 -1.82 24.65
CA GLU A 84 -34.79 -1.79 23.30
C GLU A 84 -33.75 -2.90 23.13
N GLU A 85 -32.90 -3.13 24.14
CA GLU A 85 -31.88 -4.17 24.08
C GLU A 85 -32.49 -5.58 24.21
N LEU A 86 -33.55 -5.77 25.01
CA LEU A 86 -34.29 -7.03 25.07
C LEU A 86 -34.95 -7.34 23.72
N SER A 87 -35.59 -6.35 23.09
CA SER A 87 -36.19 -6.49 21.76
C SER A 87 -35.16 -6.86 20.69
N LEU A 88 -33.96 -6.28 20.76
CA LEU A 88 -32.86 -6.65 19.86
C LEU A 88 -32.45 -8.12 20.05
N LEU A 89 -32.21 -8.56 21.29
CA LEU A 89 -31.81 -9.95 21.59
C LEU A 89 -32.90 -10.95 21.17
N ASP A 90 -34.17 -10.60 21.31
CA ASP A 90 -35.30 -11.41 20.83
C ASP A 90 -35.34 -11.53 19.31
N SER A 91 -35.10 -10.43 18.59
CA SER A 91 -34.98 -10.43 17.13
C SER A 91 -33.84 -11.35 16.66
N LEU A 92 -32.67 -11.29 17.30
CA LEU A 92 -31.53 -12.14 16.96
C LEU A 92 -31.82 -13.62 17.25
N THR A 93 -32.56 -13.90 18.32
CA THR A 93 -32.96 -15.26 18.68
C THR A 93 -33.89 -15.85 17.62
N HIS A 94 -34.81 -15.05 17.07
CA HIS A 94 -35.70 -15.47 15.99
C HIS A 94 -34.94 -15.78 14.71
N GLN A 95 -34.01 -14.91 14.30
CA GLN A 95 -33.20 -15.10 13.10
C GLN A 95 -32.35 -16.39 13.16
N LEU A 96 -31.73 -16.67 14.32
CA LEU A 96 -30.98 -17.92 14.51
C LEU A 96 -31.89 -19.16 14.51
N GLN A 97 -33.12 -19.04 15.00
CA GLN A 97 -34.07 -20.14 15.02
C GLN A 97 -34.57 -20.47 13.60
N GLU A 98 -34.86 -19.44 12.80
CA GLU A 98 -35.22 -19.61 11.38
C GLU A 98 -34.08 -20.27 10.60
N LEU A 99 -32.83 -19.82 10.80
CA LEU A 99 -31.65 -20.40 10.17
C LEU A 99 -31.41 -21.85 10.61
N ALA A 100 -31.59 -22.17 11.89
CA ALA A 100 -31.46 -23.54 12.37
C ALA A 100 -32.51 -24.50 11.76
N VAL A 101 -33.73 -24.00 11.53
CA VAL A 101 -34.81 -24.77 10.91
C VAL A 101 -34.56 -24.96 9.40
N SER A 102 -34.05 -23.95 8.69
CA SER A 102 -33.75 -24.08 7.26
C SER A 102 -32.65 -25.11 7.02
N VAL A 103 -31.55 -25.04 7.78
CA VAL A 103 -30.42 -25.99 7.71
C VAL A 103 -30.85 -27.42 8.07
N SER A 104 -31.79 -27.58 9.02
CA SER A 104 -32.30 -28.90 9.42
C SER A 104 -33.28 -29.51 8.40
N ARG A 105 -34.02 -28.68 7.66
CA ARG A 105 -34.96 -29.14 6.61
C ARG A 105 -34.23 -29.63 5.38
N GLU A 106 -33.19 -28.92 4.95
CA GLU A 106 -32.35 -29.29 3.80
C GLU A 106 -31.60 -30.62 4.02
N SER A 107 -31.28 -30.95 5.27
CA SER A 107 -30.64 -32.21 5.64
C SER A 107 -31.57 -33.44 5.53
N ARG A 108 -32.90 -33.26 5.52
CA ARG A 108 -33.88 -34.36 5.38
C ARG A 108 -34.21 -34.66 3.92
N THR A 109 -34.22 -33.64 3.07
CA THR A 109 -34.50 -33.78 1.63
C THR A 109 -33.38 -34.52 0.87
N GLU A 110 -32.12 -34.41 1.31
CA GLU A 110 -31.01 -35.19 0.73
C GLU A 110 -31.03 -36.67 1.15
N ILE A 111 -31.57 -36.99 2.33
CA ILE A 111 -31.69 -38.39 2.80
C ILE A 111 -32.86 -39.10 2.10
N GLU A 112 -34.00 -38.43 1.90
CA GLU A 112 -35.14 -38.99 1.15
C GLU A 112 -34.85 -39.16 -0.36
N ALA A 113 -33.97 -38.33 -0.92
CA ALA A 113 -33.46 -38.48 -2.29
C ALA A 113 -32.45 -39.64 -2.43
N PHE A 114 -31.76 -40.00 -1.35
CA PHE A 114 -30.82 -41.14 -1.30
C PHE A 114 -31.57 -42.46 -1.11
N THR A 115 -32.60 -42.50 -0.24
CA THR A 115 -33.39 -43.72 -0.01
C THR A 115 -34.25 -44.13 -1.20
N LYS A 116 -34.62 -43.20 -2.10
CA LYS A 116 -35.27 -43.54 -3.38
C LYS A 116 -34.33 -44.09 -4.45
N ARG A 117 -33.01 -43.96 -4.27
CA ARG A 117 -31.99 -44.55 -5.18
C ARG A 117 -31.47 -45.89 -4.69
N GLU A 118 -31.75 -46.28 -3.45
CA GLU A 118 -31.31 -47.55 -2.86
C GLU A 118 -32.41 -48.63 -2.81
N GLU A 119 -33.66 -48.34 -3.18
CA GLU A 119 -34.74 -49.35 -3.25
C GLU A 119 -34.90 -50.01 -4.64
N ASP A 120 -34.13 -49.59 -5.66
CA ASP A 120 -34.19 -50.17 -7.02
C ASP A 120 -33.03 -51.13 -7.35
N ASN A 121 -32.21 -51.55 -6.38
CA ASN A 121 -31.04 -52.39 -6.69
C ASN A 121 -30.71 -53.44 -5.61
N GLU A 122 -31.63 -54.37 -5.34
CA GLU A 122 -31.31 -55.75 -4.92
C GLU A 122 -32.57 -56.62 -4.93
N PHE A 123 -32.88 -57.23 -6.08
CA PHE A 123 -33.58 -58.52 -6.15
C PHE A 123 -33.12 -59.32 -7.37
N ALA A 124 -32.69 -60.55 -7.06
CA ALA A 124 -32.55 -61.74 -7.90
C ALA A 124 -31.25 -61.90 -8.71
N GLU A 125 -30.25 -62.47 -8.02
CA GLU A 125 -29.45 -63.57 -8.55
C GLU A 125 -30.36 -64.69 -9.08
N GLU A 126 -30.01 -65.29 -10.22
CA GLU A 126 -29.98 -66.75 -10.45
C GLU A 126 -29.28 -67.04 -11.79
N ASP A 127 -28.02 -67.51 -11.71
CA ASP A 127 -27.28 -68.19 -12.76
C ASP A 127 -27.35 -69.71 -12.52
N GLU A 128 -27.68 -70.48 -13.57
CA GLU A 128 -27.28 -71.87 -13.84
C GLU A 128 -27.38 -72.03 -15.39
N GLU A 129 -26.43 -72.52 -16.19
CA GLU A 129 -25.35 -73.49 -16.02
C GLU A 129 -24.32 -73.32 -17.18
N ASP A 130 -23.04 -73.60 -16.88
CA ASP A 130 -21.96 -74.09 -17.74
C ASP A 130 -21.57 -73.37 -19.06
N ASN A 131 -20.49 -72.57 -19.03
CA ASN A 131 -19.13 -73.00 -19.44
C ASN A 131 -18.12 -71.82 -19.51
N ASP A 132 -17.07 -71.97 -18.70
CA ASP A 132 -15.72 -71.39 -18.68
C ASP A 132 -15.26 -70.25 -19.63
N VAL A 133 -14.84 -69.17 -18.95
CA VAL A 133 -13.67 -68.28 -19.15
C VAL A 133 -13.75 -67.10 -20.16
N ASP A 134 -13.91 -65.93 -19.53
CA ASP A 134 -13.34 -64.59 -19.76
C ASP A 134 -13.63 -63.76 -21.04
N LYS A 135 -14.18 -62.57 -20.71
CA LYS A 135 -13.86 -61.19 -21.14
C LYS A 135 -14.51 -60.56 -22.37
N GLU A 136 -15.29 -59.52 -22.03
CA GLU A 136 -15.33 -58.14 -22.54
C GLU A 136 -15.42 -57.89 -24.06
N GLU A 137 -16.46 -57.13 -24.46
CA GLU A 137 -16.35 -55.73 -24.93
C GLU A 137 -17.69 -55.22 -25.54
N SER A 138 -17.72 -53.91 -25.87
CA SER A 138 -18.67 -53.11 -26.69
C SER A 138 -19.85 -52.45 -25.95
N GLU A 139 -20.08 -51.12 -25.98
CA GLU A 139 -20.15 -50.05 -27.02
C GLU A 139 -21.61 -49.72 -27.48
N GLU A 140 -21.75 -48.49 -28.01
CA GLU A 140 -22.85 -47.87 -28.79
C GLU A 140 -23.99 -47.17 -27.99
N SER A 141 -24.18 -45.83 -28.05
CA SER A 141 -24.50 -44.88 -29.16
C SER A 141 -25.97 -44.94 -29.57
N SER A 142 -26.78 -43.91 -29.28
CA SER A 142 -27.11 -42.72 -30.10
C SER A 142 -28.34 -42.92 -30.98
N GLU A 143 -29.28 -41.97 -30.90
CA GLU A 143 -30.08 -41.36 -31.99
C GLU A 143 -31.14 -40.46 -31.30
N GLU A 144 -31.01 -39.13 -31.40
CA GLU A 144 -31.63 -38.25 -32.42
C GLU A 144 -33.09 -37.89 -32.04
N GLU A 145 -33.62 -36.69 -32.19
CA GLU A 145 -33.15 -35.35 -32.58
C GLU A 145 -34.41 -34.43 -32.44
N GLU A 146 -34.18 -33.11 -32.47
CA GLU A 146 -35.14 -32.02 -32.76
C GLU A 146 -36.30 -31.74 -31.77
N GLU A 147 -36.08 -30.79 -30.84
CA GLU A 147 -37.10 -29.78 -30.44
C GLU A 147 -36.51 -28.62 -29.57
N THR A 148 -35.20 -28.37 -29.60
CA THR A 148 -34.53 -27.43 -28.67
C THR A 148 -33.71 -26.35 -29.35
N GLU A 149 -34.26 -25.69 -30.38
CA GLU A 149 -33.60 -24.52 -31.00
C GLU A 149 -34.45 -23.24 -30.99
N GLU A 150 -35.67 -23.24 -30.43
CA GLU A 150 -36.52 -22.03 -30.36
C GLU A 150 -36.65 -21.40 -28.97
N GLU A 151 -36.19 -22.07 -27.90
CA GLU A 151 -36.37 -21.57 -26.51
C GLU A 151 -35.10 -20.94 -25.91
N GLU A 152 -33.91 -21.21 -26.45
CA GLU A 152 -32.64 -20.65 -25.93
C GLU A 152 -32.31 -19.26 -26.51
N GLU A 153 -32.96 -18.82 -27.60
CA GLU A 153 -32.79 -17.47 -28.15
C GLU A 153 -33.66 -16.39 -27.47
N GLU A 154 -34.60 -16.77 -26.59
CA GLU A 154 -35.44 -15.82 -25.85
C GLU A 154 -34.91 -15.47 -24.45
N GLU A 155 -34.13 -16.36 -23.81
CA GLU A 155 -33.61 -16.11 -22.46
C GLU A 155 -32.31 -15.27 -22.45
N GLU A 156 -31.47 -15.33 -23.49
CA GLU A 156 -30.32 -14.41 -23.62
C GLU A 156 -30.72 -12.96 -23.97
N LYS A 157 -31.98 -12.73 -24.35
CA LYS A 157 -32.50 -11.37 -24.62
C LYS A 157 -33.06 -10.67 -23.38
N GLN A 158 -33.32 -11.37 -22.27
CA GLN A 158 -33.97 -10.75 -21.10
C GLN A 158 -33.04 -10.36 -19.95
N GLU A 159 -31.80 -10.85 -19.87
CA GLU A 159 -30.84 -10.39 -18.84
C GLU A 159 -29.95 -9.23 -19.28
N ASN A 160 -29.90 -8.90 -20.58
CA ASN A 160 -29.08 -7.81 -21.13
C ASN A 160 -29.80 -6.44 -21.25
N GLU A 161 -31.05 -6.34 -20.77
CA GLU A 161 -31.85 -5.10 -20.83
C GLU A 161 -31.84 -4.25 -19.55
N SER A 162 -31.25 -4.73 -18.44
CA SER A 162 -31.36 -4.03 -17.15
C SER A 162 -30.15 -3.14 -16.76
N GLN A 163 -29.16 -2.92 -17.64
CA GLN A 163 -28.06 -1.96 -17.41
C GLN A 163 -27.64 -1.13 -18.65
N ARG A 164 -28.59 -0.66 -19.46
CA ARG A 164 -28.31 0.35 -20.51
C ARG A 164 -28.72 1.73 -20.02
N GLN A 165 -27.76 2.55 -19.58
CA GLN A 165 -28.01 3.97 -19.35
C GLN A 165 -27.86 4.72 -20.67
N ALA A 166 -29.00 5.12 -21.26
CA ALA A 166 -29.01 6.08 -22.35
C ALA A 166 -28.64 7.46 -21.78
N THR A 167 -27.50 8.01 -22.20
CA THR A 167 -27.03 9.34 -21.75
C THR A 167 -26.61 10.13 -22.98
N ASP A 168 -27.38 11.13 -23.41
CA ASP A 168 -27.00 12.05 -24.50
C ASP A 168 -25.99 13.09 -23.97
N GLU A 169 -24.76 12.63 -23.69
CA GLU A 169 -23.67 13.48 -23.17
C GLU A 169 -22.59 13.67 -24.24
N GLU A 170 -22.12 14.92 -24.39
CA GLU A 170 -21.05 15.28 -25.32
C GLU A 170 -19.67 15.04 -24.68
N TYR A 171 -18.80 14.34 -25.41
CA TYR A 171 -17.42 14.04 -25.02
C TYR A 171 -16.46 14.51 -26.12
N ILE A 172 -15.25 14.90 -25.75
CA ILE A 172 -14.17 15.24 -26.69
C ILE A 172 -13.14 14.12 -26.77
N ALA A 173 -12.73 13.78 -27.98
CA ALA A 173 -11.69 12.78 -28.22
C ALA A 173 -10.31 13.32 -27.82
N VAL A 174 -9.58 12.62 -26.95
CA VAL A 174 -8.22 13.03 -26.52
C VAL A 174 -7.09 12.43 -27.36
N GLY A 175 -7.42 11.51 -28.27
CA GLY A 175 -6.50 10.87 -29.21
C GLY A 175 -7.20 10.47 -30.51
N ASP A 176 -6.40 10.16 -31.54
CA ASP A 176 -6.92 9.61 -32.81
C ASP A 176 -7.26 8.14 -32.63
N PHE A 177 -8.38 7.69 -33.21
CA PHE A 177 -8.79 6.29 -33.21
C PHE A 177 -9.27 5.86 -34.60
N THR A 178 -8.70 4.78 -35.11
CA THR A 178 -9.08 4.18 -36.40
C THR A 178 -9.83 2.89 -36.12
N ALA A 179 -11.05 2.77 -36.69
CA ALA A 179 -11.91 1.61 -36.55
C ALA A 179 -11.15 0.32 -36.93
N GLN A 180 -11.14 -0.67 -36.03
CA GLN A 180 -10.43 -1.93 -36.24
C GLN A 180 -11.40 -3.07 -36.59
N GLN A 181 -12.66 -2.96 -36.18
CA GLN A 181 -13.71 -3.93 -36.44
C GLN A 181 -14.95 -3.29 -37.10
N ALA A 182 -15.77 -4.12 -37.75
CA ALA A 182 -17.03 -3.69 -38.32
C ALA A 182 -18.00 -3.31 -37.19
N GLY A 183 -18.25 -2.01 -37.01
CA GLY A 183 -19.06 -1.48 -35.91
C GLY A 183 -18.35 -0.38 -35.13
N ASP A 184 -17.03 -0.23 -35.27
CA ASP A 184 -16.26 0.83 -34.63
C ASP A 184 -16.40 2.16 -35.36
N LEU A 185 -16.39 3.26 -34.61
CA LEU A 185 -16.38 4.61 -35.18
C LEU A 185 -14.95 5.16 -35.25
N THR A 186 -14.50 5.56 -36.44
CA THR A 186 -13.22 6.28 -36.60
C THR A 186 -13.40 7.76 -36.24
N PHE A 187 -12.52 8.31 -35.40
CA PHE A 187 -12.54 9.72 -34.97
C PHE A 187 -11.13 10.27 -34.76
N LYS A 188 -10.99 11.60 -34.79
CA LYS A 188 -9.71 12.27 -34.55
C LYS A 188 -9.68 13.01 -33.21
N LYS A 189 -8.47 13.21 -32.68
CA LYS A 189 -8.23 14.03 -31.48
C LYS A 189 -8.86 15.41 -31.65
N GLY A 190 -9.64 15.82 -30.66
CA GLY A 190 -10.40 17.07 -30.62
C GLY A 190 -11.81 16.97 -31.20
N GLU A 191 -12.21 15.83 -31.77
CA GLU A 191 -13.57 15.64 -32.29
C GLU A 191 -14.58 15.45 -31.15
N ILE A 192 -15.74 16.12 -31.25
CA ILE A 192 -16.83 15.99 -30.28
C ILE A 192 -17.73 14.83 -30.71
N LEU A 193 -17.94 13.89 -29.80
CA LEU A 193 -18.76 12.71 -29.97
C LEU A 193 -19.91 12.73 -28.97
N LEU A 194 -21.11 12.46 -29.47
CA LEU A 194 -22.29 12.29 -28.63
C LEU A 194 -22.37 10.82 -28.22
N ILE A 195 -22.20 10.54 -26.93
CA ILE A 195 -22.40 9.18 -26.41
C ILE A 195 -23.91 8.93 -26.37
N THR A 196 -24.34 7.77 -26.82
CA THR A 196 -25.76 7.37 -26.78
C THR A 196 -25.98 6.21 -25.83
N GLU A 197 -25.00 5.31 -25.70
CA GLU A 197 -25.06 4.15 -24.78
C GLU A 197 -23.68 3.89 -24.18
N LYS A 198 -23.63 3.61 -22.87
CA LYS A 198 -22.41 3.28 -22.13
C LYS A 198 -22.44 1.80 -21.74
N HIS A 199 -21.64 0.96 -22.39
CA HIS A 199 -21.48 -0.44 -21.98
C HIS A 199 -20.44 -0.58 -20.85
N PRO A 200 -20.63 -1.53 -19.91
CA PRO A 200 -19.74 -1.73 -18.75
C PRO A 200 -18.38 -2.35 -19.09
N ASP A 201 -18.21 -2.87 -20.30
CA ASP A 201 -16.96 -3.41 -20.85
C ASP A 201 -15.96 -2.33 -21.30
N GLY A 202 -16.35 -1.05 -21.26
CA GLY A 202 -15.52 0.09 -21.63
C GLY A 202 -15.63 0.53 -23.09
N TRP A 203 -16.51 -0.10 -23.89
CA TRP A 203 -16.84 0.32 -25.25
C TRP A 203 -18.17 1.05 -25.27
N TRP A 204 -18.21 2.28 -25.77
CA TRP A 204 -19.41 3.12 -25.73
C TRP A 204 -19.94 3.34 -27.14
N MET A 205 -21.25 3.35 -27.31
CA MET A 205 -21.86 3.70 -28.57
C MET A 205 -21.85 5.22 -28.70
N ALA A 206 -21.21 5.73 -29.76
CA ALA A 206 -21.09 7.15 -30.02
C ALA A 206 -21.58 7.53 -31.42
N LYS A 207 -22.03 8.78 -31.56
CA LYS A 207 -22.40 9.39 -32.84
C LYS A 207 -21.51 10.61 -33.08
N ASN A 208 -20.82 10.65 -34.22
CA ASN A 208 -20.03 11.82 -34.60
C ASN A 208 -20.91 12.92 -35.22
N ALA A 209 -20.32 14.10 -35.41
CA ALA A 209 -20.99 15.25 -36.05
C ALA A 209 -21.48 14.96 -37.49
N LYS A 210 -20.90 13.96 -38.17
CA LYS A 210 -21.32 13.51 -39.51
C LYS A 210 -22.52 12.57 -39.49
N GLY A 211 -23.00 12.20 -38.30
CA GLY A 211 -24.16 11.34 -38.11
C GLY A 211 -23.86 9.84 -38.09
N ASN A 212 -22.60 9.44 -38.26
CA ASN A 212 -22.19 8.03 -38.22
C ASN A 212 -22.15 7.56 -36.76
N LYS A 213 -22.69 6.36 -36.53
CA LYS A 213 -22.71 5.70 -35.23
C LYS A 213 -21.73 4.52 -35.22
N GLY A 214 -21.09 4.30 -34.08
CA GLY A 214 -20.27 3.12 -33.86
C GLY A 214 -19.67 3.11 -32.47
N LEU A 215 -19.05 1.99 -32.12
CA LEU A 215 -18.40 1.78 -30.84
C LEU A 215 -17.08 2.55 -30.76
N VAL A 216 -16.83 3.15 -29.60
CA VAL A 216 -15.62 3.90 -29.29
C VAL A 216 -15.11 3.53 -27.90
N PRO A 217 -13.79 3.39 -27.70
CA PRO A 217 -13.23 3.08 -26.39
C PRO A 217 -13.32 4.29 -25.45
N ARG A 218 -13.87 4.09 -24.25
CA ARG A 218 -13.97 5.15 -23.21
C ARG A 218 -12.64 5.84 -22.93
N THR A 219 -11.53 5.10 -23.00
CA THR A 219 -10.17 5.59 -22.68
C THR A 219 -9.68 6.71 -23.59
N TYR A 220 -10.36 6.97 -24.70
CA TYR A 220 -10.04 8.03 -25.66
C TYR A 220 -10.96 9.26 -25.54
N LEU A 221 -11.81 9.33 -24.50
CA LEU A 221 -12.84 10.34 -24.34
C LEU A 221 -12.75 11.09 -23.01
N GLU A 222 -12.94 12.41 -23.05
CA GLU A 222 -13.10 13.28 -21.87
C GLU A 222 -14.44 14.04 -21.92
N PRO A 223 -15.13 14.29 -20.79
CA PRO A 223 -16.40 15.03 -20.78
C PRO A 223 -16.25 16.45 -21.35
N HIS A 224 -17.13 16.85 -22.27
CA HIS A 224 -17.13 18.20 -22.83
C HIS A 224 -18.13 19.08 -22.06
N HIS A 225 -17.63 19.96 -21.18
CA HIS A 225 -18.46 20.95 -20.49
C HIS A 225 -18.55 22.23 -21.33
N LYS A 226 -19.75 22.53 -21.85
CA LYS A 226 -20.05 23.84 -22.45
C LYS A 226 -20.13 24.89 -21.33
N GLU A 227 -19.15 25.78 -21.25
CA GLU A 227 -19.33 27.05 -20.55
C GLU A 227 -20.31 27.90 -21.37
N GLU A 228 -21.51 28.15 -20.83
CA GLU A 228 -22.43 29.13 -21.40
C GLU A 228 -21.77 30.51 -21.33
N GLY A 229 -21.50 31.08 -22.52
CA GLY A 229 -20.87 32.37 -22.67
C GLY A 229 -21.72 33.50 -22.08
N HIS A 230 -21.08 34.30 -21.23
CA HIS A 230 -21.47 35.69 -21.02
C HIS A 230 -20.97 36.48 -22.23
N GLU A 231 -21.91 37.09 -22.96
CA GLU A 231 -21.66 37.84 -24.20
C GLU A 231 -20.63 38.95 -24.01
N SER A 232 -19.70 38.98 -24.97
CA SER A 232 -18.78 40.07 -25.27
C SER A 232 -19.54 41.36 -25.62
N SER A 233 -19.22 42.46 -24.94
CA SER A 233 -19.34 43.79 -25.53
C SER A 233 -17.94 44.33 -25.76
N GLU A 234 -17.64 44.56 -27.04
CA GLU A 234 -16.51 45.32 -27.53
C GLU A 234 -16.75 46.79 -27.19
N GLU A 235 -15.83 47.44 -26.47
CA GLU A 235 -15.58 48.87 -26.63
C GLU A 235 -14.07 49.13 -26.59
N ASP A 236 -13.59 49.67 -27.71
CA ASP A 236 -12.29 50.29 -27.90
C ASP A 236 -12.01 51.35 -26.82
N SER A 237 -10.80 51.33 -26.26
CA SER A 237 -10.07 52.57 -26.00
C SER A 237 -8.58 52.28 -25.98
N GLU A 238 -7.92 52.73 -27.04
CA GLU A 238 -6.49 53.04 -27.04
C GLU A 238 -6.15 53.96 -25.87
N GLY A 239 -4.96 53.73 -25.28
CA GLY A 239 -4.43 54.52 -24.19
C GLY A 239 -2.99 54.12 -23.89
N ASP A 240 -2.07 54.66 -24.69
CA ASP A 240 -0.63 54.69 -24.45
C ASP A 240 -0.30 55.11 -23.01
N VAL A 241 0.50 54.30 -22.30
CA VAL A 241 1.42 54.80 -21.27
C VAL A 241 2.72 54.02 -21.33
N GLU A 242 3.76 54.71 -21.77
CA GLU A 242 5.17 54.32 -21.71
C GLU A 242 5.57 53.91 -20.28
N VAL A 243 6.27 52.78 -20.15
CA VAL A 243 7.07 52.48 -18.95
C VAL A 243 8.49 52.20 -19.40
N ALA A 244 9.39 53.08 -18.94
CA ALA A 244 10.82 53.08 -19.21
C ALA A 244 11.49 51.76 -18.78
N GLU A 245 12.31 51.23 -19.68
CA GLU A 245 13.32 50.23 -19.38
C GLU A 245 14.47 50.86 -18.57
N GLU A 246 14.80 50.25 -17.43
CA GLU A 246 16.17 50.24 -16.94
C GLU A 246 16.66 48.80 -16.78
N ALA A 247 17.77 48.54 -17.44
CA ALA A 247 18.40 47.26 -17.60
C ALA A 247 19.12 46.77 -16.32
N ALA A 248 18.99 45.48 -16.03
CA ALA A 248 20.05 44.72 -15.38
C ALA A 248 20.04 43.27 -15.90
N GLN A 249 21.18 42.87 -16.46
CA GLN A 249 21.43 41.64 -17.20
C GLN A 249 21.52 40.40 -16.28
N GLY A 250 21.08 39.26 -16.83
CA GLY A 250 21.83 38.00 -16.74
C GLY A 250 21.32 36.94 -15.77
N ALA A 251 20.47 36.04 -16.26
CA ALA A 251 20.62 34.59 -16.08
C ALA A 251 19.61 33.87 -17.00
N GLN A 252 20.13 33.12 -17.98
CA GLN A 252 19.34 32.22 -18.80
C GLN A 252 18.70 31.15 -17.90
N ALA A 253 17.37 31.15 -17.83
CA ALA A 253 16.61 30.06 -17.26
C ALA A 253 16.70 28.86 -18.23
N GLU A 254 17.53 27.88 -17.88
CA GLU A 254 17.52 26.59 -18.56
C GLU A 254 16.16 25.90 -18.33
N HIS A 255 15.69 25.29 -19.42
CA HIS A 255 14.41 24.60 -19.57
C HIS A 255 14.00 23.76 -18.35
N ARG A 256 12.83 24.06 -17.80
CA ARG A 256 12.07 23.15 -16.96
C ARG A 256 11.71 21.91 -17.78
N THR A 257 11.95 20.72 -17.21
CA THR A 257 11.30 19.50 -17.70
C THR A 257 9.88 19.49 -17.14
N ASP A 258 8.93 19.99 -17.94
CA ASP A 258 7.58 20.39 -17.52
C ASP A 258 6.65 19.22 -17.10
N SER A 259 6.99 17.97 -17.42
CA SER A 259 6.07 16.83 -17.21
C SER A 259 5.83 16.51 -15.74
N HIS A 260 6.87 16.31 -14.93
CA HIS A 260 6.72 15.93 -13.51
C HIS A 260 6.16 17.08 -12.66
N TRP A 261 6.55 18.33 -12.95
CA TRP A 261 6.02 19.49 -12.24
C TRP A 261 4.54 19.72 -12.55
N SER A 262 4.09 19.48 -13.78
CA SER A 262 2.68 19.62 -14.15
C SER A 262 1.79 18.59 -13.43
N ALA A 263 2.26 17.36 -13.21
CA ALA A 263 1.54 16.33 -12.47
C ALA A 263 1.42 16.67 -10.99
N VAL A 264 2.54 17.08 -10.37
CA VAL A 264 2.57 17.57 -8.99
C VAL A 264 1.68 18.81 -8.84
N GLN A 265 1.68 19.74 -9.81
CA GLN A 265 0.77 20.90 -9.80
C GLN A 265 -0.71 20.51 -9.92
N LYS A 266 -1.06 19.51 -10.73
CA LYS A 266 -2.44 19.03 -10.88
C LYS A 266 -2.94 18.38 -9.58
N ALA A 267 -2.13 17.50 -8.97
CA ALA A 267 -2.43 16.89 -7.68
C ALA A 267 -2.47 17.90 -6.53
N LEU A 268 -1.55 18.88 -6.54
CA LEU A 268 -1.58 20.04 -5.65
C LEU A 268 -2.91 20.78 -5.82
N SER A 269 -3.37 21.09 -7.03
CA SER A 269 -4.58 21.87 -7.27
C SER A 269 -5.85 21.21 -6.70
N GLU A 270 -5.97 19.88 -6.82
CA GLU A 270 -7.11 19.13 -6.28
C GLU A 270 -7.07 19.03 -4.74
N GLN A 271 -5.89 18.81 -4.14
CA GLN A 271 -5.73 18.75 -2.67
C GLN A 271 -5.62 20.13 -2.00
N ILE A 272 -5.28 21.19 -2.73
CA ILE A 272 -5.26 22.57 -2.22
C ILE A 272 -6.65 22.98 -1.75
N ASN A 273 -7.72 22.58 -2.46
CA ASN A 273 -9.09 22.87 -2.04
C ASN A 273 -9.43 22.27 -0.66
N THR A 274 -8.95 21.06 -0.34
CA THR A 274 -9.21 20.43 0.96
C THR A 274 -8.37 21.03 2.08
N VAL A 275 -7.11 21.37 1.80
CA VAL A 275 -6.17 21.99 2.75
C VAL A 275 -6.53 23.44 3.05
N ASP A 276 -7.01 24.21 2.07
CA ASP A 276 -7.47 25.59 2.28
C ASP A 276 -8.73 25.63 3.13
N VAL A 277 -9.64 24.67 2.96
CA VAL A 277 -10.79 24.49 3.87
C VAL A 277 -10.31 24.20 5.29
N LEU A 278 -9.35 23.28 5.47
CA LEU A 278 -8.80 22.96 6.79
C LEU A 278 -8.08 24.16 7.43
N THR A 279 -7.33 24.93 6.64
CA THR A 279 -6.62 26.12 7.12
C THR A 279 -7.62 27.22 7.51
N THR A 280 -8.66 27.42 6.69
CA THR A 280 -9.74 28.40 6.94
C THR A 280 -10.56 28.03 8.18
N MET A 281 -10.76 26.74 8.43
CA MET A 281 -11.40 26.22 9.64
C MET A 281 -10.48 26.28 10.88
N GLY A 282 -9.23 26.72 10.75
CA GLY A 282 -8.24 26.73 11.84
C GLY A 282 -7.80 25.34 12.28
N ALA A 283 -8.04 24.31 11.45
CA ALA A 283 -7.71 22.92 11.72
C ALA A 283 -6.22 22.62 11.55
N ILE A 284 -5.50 23.41 10.74
CA ILE A 284 -4.07 23.22 10.50
C ILE A 284 -3.33 24.56 10.49
N PRO A 285 -2.05 24.59 10.90
CA PRO A 285 -1.22 25.79 10.79
C PRO A 285 -1.07 26.28 9.35
N ALA A 286 -0.98 27.60 9.16
CA ALA A 286 -0.95 28.23 7.83
C ALA A 286 0.23 27.80 6.94
N GLY A 287 1.33 27.35 7.54
CA GLY A 287 2.50 26.85 6.81
C GLY A 287 2.40 25.39 6.36
N PHE A 288 1.33 24.67 6.70
CA PHE A 288 1.18 23.26 6.31
C PHE A 288 0.64 23.16 4.89
N ARG A 289 1.09 22.13 4.17
CA ARG A 289 0.69 21.84 2.79
C ARG A 289 0.50 20.34 2.59
N PRO A 290 -0.15 19.88 1.50
CA PRO A 290 -0.01 18.50 1.06
C PRO A 290 1.47 18.10 0.96
N SER A 291 1.77 16.87 1.36
CA SER A 291 3.15 16.35 1.40
C SER A 291 3.68 16.12 -0.02
N THR A 292 4.74 16.86 -0.39
CA THR A 292 5.29 16.83 -1.76
C THR A 292 5.94 15.47 -2.05
N LEU A 293 6.74 14.95 -1.12
CA LEU A 293 7.40 13.65 -1.28
C LEU A 293 6.41 12.49 -1.20
N PHE A 294 5.29 12.66 -0.50
CA PHE A 294 4.22 11.66 -0.52
C PHE A 294 3.52 11.61 -1.88
N GLN A 295 3.15 12.75 -2.46
CA GLN A 295 2.56 12.80 -3.81
C GLN A 295 3.47 12.12 -4.83
N LEU A 296 4.79 12.41 -4.81
CA LEU A 296 5.75 11.74 -5.68
C LEU A 296 5.79 10.22 -5.48
N LEU A 297 5.66 9.73 -4.24
CA LEU A 297 5.61 8.28 -3.97
C LEU A 297 4.34 7.61 -4.50
N GLU A 298 3.23 8.34 -4.59
CA GLU A 298 1.96 7.87 -5.14
C GLU A 298 1.95 7.91 -6.68
N GLU A 299 2.71 8.81 -7.31
CA GLU A 299 2.81 8.92 -8.77
C GLU A 299 3.44 7.69 -9.45
N GLY A 300 4.36 6.99 -8.77
CA GLY A 300 4.93 5.77 -9.34
C GLY A 300 6.16 5.20 -8.62
N ASN A 301 6.69 4.10 -9.17
CA ASN A 301 7.78 3.34 -8.56
C ASN A 301 9.15 4.02 -8.64
N GLN A 302 9.31 5.03 -9.49
CA GLN A 302 10.60 5.70 -9.75
C GLN A 302 11.25 6.36 -8.53
N PHE A 303 10.49 6.60 -7.45
CA PHE A 303 10.99 7.14 -6.19
C PHE A 303 11.05 6.11 -5.06
N ARG A 304 10.80 4.83 -5.35
CA ARG A 304 10.85 3.74 -4.38
C ARG A 304 12.23 3.09 -4.34
N ALA A 305 12.59 2.52 -3.20
CA ALA A 305 13.90 1.87 -3.03
C ALA A 305 14.05 0.64 -3.95
N SER A 306 12.95 -0.07 -4.18
CA SER A 306 12.81 -1.19 -5.13
C SER A 306 13.33 -0.83 -6.51
N TYR A 307 12.89 0.29 -7.07
CA TYR A 307 13.35 0.79 -8.37
C TYR A 307 14.86 1.06 -8.39
N PHE A 308 15.42 1.73 -7.38
CA PHE A 308 16.87 2.04 -7.35
C PHE A 308 17.77 0.82 -7.14
N LEU A 309 17.22 -0.28 -6.61
CA LEU A 309 17.96 -1.52 -6.38
C LEU A 309 18.12 -2.34 -7.67
N GLN A 310 17.20 -2.17 -8.63
CA GLN A 310 17.27 -2.79 -9.94
C GLN A 310 18.45 -2.23 -10.76
N PRO A 311 19.06 -3.07 -11.62
CA PRO A 311 20.20 -2.63 -12.42
C PRO A 311 19.76 -1.65 -13.51
N GLU A 312 20.68 -0.76 -13.90
CA GLU A 312 20.50 0.19 -15.00
C GLU A 312 21.26 -0.33 -16.23
N LEU A 313 20.67 -0.29 -17.42
CA LEU A 313 21.39 -0.60 -18.66
C LEU A 313 22.27 0.56 -19.12
N THR A 314 23.30 0.21 -19.90
CA THR A 314 24.05 1.18 -20.71
C THR A 314 23.14 1.79 -21.79
N PRO A 315 23.49 2.96 -22.37
CA PRO A 315 22.73 3.54 -23.48
C PRO A 315 22.55 2.61 -24.68
N SER A 316 23.49 1.69 -24.91
CA SER A 316 23.39 0.66 -25.94
C SER A 316 22.40 -0.47 -25.61
N GLN A 317 21.94 -0.57 -24.37
CA GLN A 317 21.12 -1.65 -23.83
C GLN A 317 21.76 -3.05 -23.87
N LEU A 318 23.07 -3.14 -24.12
CA LEU A 318 23.79 -4.43 -24.25
C LEU A 318 24.54 -4.86 -22.97
N ALA A 319 24.61 -4.00 -21.96
CA ALA A 319 25.28 -4.29 -20.70
C ALA A 319 24.65 -3.53 -19.55
N PHE A 320 24.87 -3.99 -18.33
CA PHE A 320 24.50 -3.21 -17.14
C PHE A 320 25.56 -2.14 -16.86
N LYS A 321 25.08 -0.93 -16.61
CA LYS A 321 25.90 0.23 -16.29
C LYS A 321 26.41 0.17 -14.87
N ASP A 322 25.61 -0.31 -13.91
CA ASP A 322 25.88 -0.25 -12.47
C ASP A 322 26.10 -1.64 -11.82
N LEU A 323 25.89 -2.73 -12.56
CA LEU A 323 26.12 -4.12 -12.13
C LEU A 323 27.21 -4.76 -12.99
N LEU A 324 28.39 -4.99 -12.42
CA LEU A 324 29.55 -5.55 -13.13
C LEU A 324 30.17 -6.68 -12.32
N TRP A 325 30.68 -7.72 -12.99
CA TRP A 325 31.34 -8.84 -12.35
C TRP A 325 32.83 -8.57 -12.10
N ASP A 326 33.36 -9.06 -10.98
CA ASP A 326 34.79 -9.10 -10.67
C ASP A 326 35.25 -10.56 -10.50
N ALA A 327 35.91 -11.08 -11.52
CA ALA A 327 36.40 -12.45 -11.56
C ALA A 327 37.46 -12.75 -10.48
N LYS A 328 38.16 -11.73 -9.95
CA LYS A 328 39.18 -11.94 -8.91
C LYS A 328 38.56 -12.19 -7.55
N THR A 329 37.49 -11.46 -7.24
CA THR A 329 36.80 -11.54 -5.96
C THR A 329 35.63 -12.52 -5.98
N GLY A 330 35.20 -12.95 -7.18
CA GLY A 330 34.08 -13.87 -7.34
C GLY A 330 32.74 -13.25 -6.97
N THR A 331 32.63 -11.93 -7.07
CA THR A 331 31.41 -11.19 -6.72
C THR A 331 31.26 -9.94 -7.59
N ILE A 332 30.22 -9.15 -7.34
CA ILE A 332 29.99 -7.90 -8.01
C ILE A 332 31.09 -6.88 -7.68
N ARG A 333 31.47 -6.09 -8.69
CA ARG A 333 32.51 -5.08 -8.57
C ARG A 333 32.08 -3.96 -7.62
N SER A 334 32.94 -3.66 -6.65
CA SER A 334 32.83 -2.50 -5.77
C SER A 334 32.82 -1.19 -6.56
N ARG A 335 31.90 -0.29 -6.20
CA ARG A 335 31.77 1.05 -6.78
C ARG A 335 31.81 2.13 -5.71
N ALA A 336 32.80 3.01 -5.84
CA ALA A 336 32.85 4.25 -5.09
C ALA A 336 31.77 5.21 -5.60
N SER A 337 31.19 5.99 -4.68
CA SER A 337 30.21 7.02 -4.99
C SER A 337 30.76 8.36 -4.49
N ARG A 338 30.48 9.46 -5.20
CA ARG A 338 30.96 10.81 -4.85
C ARG A 338 30.60 11.17 -3.40
N VAL A 339 29.38 10.84 -2.99
CA VAL A 339 28.89 11.01 -1.63
C VAL A 339 28.57 9.64 -1.05
N SER A 340 29.14 9.36 0.13
CA SER A 340 28.84 8.17 0.91
C SER A 340 29.01 8.49 2.40
N LEU A 341 27.89 8.58 3.13
CA LEU A 341 27.86 9.01 4.53
C LEU A 341 26.74 8.32 5.31
N ILE A 342 26.77 8.45 6.63
CA ILE A 342 25.67 8.05 7.52
C ILE A 342 24.98 9.31 8.03
N LEU A 343 23.66 9.33 7.92
CA LEU A 343 22.78 10.33 8.50
C LEU A 343 22.08 9.70 9.71
N THR A 344 22.05 10.40 10.83
CA THR A 344 21.22 10.05 11.99
C THR A 344 20.18 11.13 12.22
N LEU A 345 18.90 10.78 12.14
CA LEU A 345 17.81 11.61 12.64
C LEU A 345 17.78 11.55 14.17
N TRP A 346 17.85 12.69 14.85
CA TRP A 346 17.87 12.74 16.32
C TRP A 346 16.51 13.09 16.90
N SER A 347 15.98 14.24 16.51
CA SER A 347 14.69 14.72 17.01
C SER A 347 14.15 15.85 16.17
N CYS A 348 12.83 16.02 16.18
CA CYS A 348 12.18 17.25 15.75
C CYS A 348 11.65 17.98 16.98
N LYS A 349 11.77 19.32 17.01
CA LYS A 349 11.33 20.15 18.13
C LYS A 349 10.41 21.25 17.65
N MET A 350 9.49 21.64 18.52
CA MET A 350 8.54 22.73 18.29
C MET A 350 7.64 22.55 17.05
N ILE A 351 7.43 21.30 16.61
CA ILE A 351 6.55 21.03 15.48
C ILE A 351 5.12 21.38 15.86
N PRO A 352 4.42 22.24 15.11
CA PRO A 352 3.03 22.57 15.38
C PRO A 352 2.15 21.31 15.36
N VAL A 353 1.14 21.30 16.23
CA VAL A 353 0.18 20.19 16.29
C VAL A 353 -1.08 20.64 15.54
N PRO A 354 -1.64 19.80 14.65
CA PRO A 354 -2.95 20.06 14.05
C PRO A 354 -4.04 20.27 15.11
N GLY A 355 -5.12 20.93 14.70
CA GLY A 355 -6.34 21.14 15.47
C GLY A 355 -7.16 19.85 15.66
N VAL A 356 -8.19 19.95 16.50
CA VAL A 356 -9.00 18.80 16.96
C VAL A 356 -9.91 18.17 15.91
N SER A 357 -10.10 18.80 14.75
CA SER A 357 -10.90 18.26 13.64
C SER A 357 -10.20 17.13 12.88
N ILE A 358 -8.91 16.92 13.17
CA ILE A 358 -8.07 15.92 12.53
C ILE A 358 -7.55 14.95 13.60
N GLN A 359 -7.74 13.65 13.38
CA GLN A 359 -7.11 12.62 14.17
C GLN A 359 -5.77 12.24 13.54
N LEU A 360 -4.71 12.40 14.32
CA LEU A 360 -3.34 12.10 13.90
C LEU A 360 -3.05 10.60 14.02
N LEU A 361 -2.62 9.98 12.92
CA LEU A 361 -2.32 8.56 12.84
C LEU A 361 -0.81 8.28 12.96
N SER A 362 0.02 9.05 12.25
CA SER A 362 1.48 8.88 12.24
C SER A 362 2.22 10.21 12.14
N ARG A 363 3.47 10.21 12.61
CA ARG A 363 4.45 11.28 12.46
C ARG A 363 5.71 10.66 11.86
N HIS A 364 6.29 11.29 10.85
CA HIS A 364 7.43 10.73 10.13
C HIS A 364 8.27 11.80 9.46
N VAL A 365 9.47 11.43 9.04
CA VAL A 365 10.33 12.24 8.18
C VAL A 365 10.53 11.48 6.89
N ARG A 366 10.26 12.12 5.76
CA ARG A 366 10.71 11.66 4.45
C ARG A 366 11.96 12.41 4.05
N LEU A 367 12.92 11.69 3.49
CA LEU A 367 14.15 12.29 2.98
C LEU A 367 14.58 11.69 1.65
N CYS A 368 15.15 12.53 0.80
CA CYS A 368 15.70 12.15 -0.49
C CYS A 368 16.91 13.02 -0.86
N LEU A 369 17.70 12.57 -1.83
CA LEU A 369 18.70 13.40 -2.47
C LEU A 369 18.00 14.36 -3.43
N PHE A 370 18.38 15.63 -3.37
CA PHE A 370 17.73 16.72 -4.08
C PHE A 370 18.81 17.67 -4.59
N ASP A 371 18.66 18.22 -5.80
CA ASP A 371 19.60 19.21 -6.36
C ASP A 371 19.12 20.66 -6.25
N GLY A 372 18.05 20.91 -5.50
CA GLY A 372 17.42 22.21 -5.43
C GLY A 372 16.20 22.35 -6.37
N ASN A 373 16.05 21.45 -7.35
CA ASN A 373 14.92 21.47 -8.27
C ASN A 373 14.23 20.10 -8.44
N LYS A 374 14.97 19.00 -8.46
CA LYS A 374 14.42 17.64 -8.65
C LYS A 374 14.95 16.64 -7.64
N VAL A 375 14.11 15.65 -7.35
CA VAL A 375 14.47 14.48 -6.55
C VAL A 375 15.37 13.56 -7.39
N LEU A 376 16.47 13.11 -6.79
CA LEU A 376 17.54 12.34 -7.45
C LEU A 376 17.66 10.89 -6.96
N SER A 377 17.00 10.54 -5.86
CA SER A 377 17.06 9.21 -5.24
C SER A 377 15.69 8.67 -4.90
N ASN A 378 15.66 7.45 -4.36
CA ASN A 378 14.48 6.99 -3.66
C ASN A 378 14.18 7.91 -2.46
N ILE A 379 12.90 7.97 -2.10
CA ILE A 379 12.41 8.66 -0.92
C ILE A 379 12.40 7.64 0.22
N HIS A 380 13.17 7.92 1.26
CA HIS A 380 13.25 7.08 2.45
C HIS A 380 12.39 7.66 3.56
N THR A 381 11.58 6.83 4.22
CA THR A 381 10.65 7.23 5.28
C THR A 381 11.13 6.68 6.62
N VAL A 382 11.24 7.55 7.62
CA VAL A 382 11.52 7.17 9.00
C VAL A 382 10.37 7.62 9.90
N ARG A 383 9.73 6.68 10.58
CA ARG A 383 8.63 6.96 11.50
C ARG A 383 9.17 7.47 12.83
N ALA A 384 8.53 8.50 13.35
CA ALA A 384 8.91 9.13 14.59
C ALA A 384 8.09 8.60 15.77
N THR A 385 8.72 8.54 16.93
CA THR A 385 8.06 8.30 18.21
C THR A 385 7.79 9.63 18.90
N TRP A 386 6.81 9.67 19.80
CA TRP A 386 6.44 10.89 20.52
C TRP A 386 5.89 10.56 21.90
N GLN A 387 5.88 11.56 22.79
CA GLN A 387 5.31 11.43 24.13
C GLN A 387 4.12 12.37 24.30
N PRO A 388 2.99 11.93 24.90
CA PRO A 388 1.83 12.79 25.17
C PRO A 388 2.15 14.05 25.96
N LYS A 389 3.15 13.99 26.85
CA LYS A 389 3.63 15.14 27.65
C LYS A 389 4.40 16.18 26.82
N LYS A 390 4.90 15.80 25.64
CA LYS A 390 5.70 16.64 24.73
C LYS A 390 5.25 16.44 23.27
N PRO A 391 4.02 16.82 22.91
CA PRO A 391 3.43 16.49 21.59
C PRO A 391 4.10 17.21 20.41
N ARG A 392 4.85 18.28 20.69
CA ARG A 392 5.64 19.06 19.71
C ARG A 392 7.07 18.53 19.52
N THR A 393 7.42 17.44 20.18
CA THR A 393 8.74 16.84 20.12
C THR A 393 8.64 15.43 19.61
N TRP A 394 9.34 15.16 18.51
CA TRP A 394 9.41 13.87 17.88
C TRP A 394 10.81 13.31 18.08
N THR A 395 10.90 12.01 18.38
CA THR A 395 12.15 11.32 18.67
C THR A 395 12.32 10.15 17.73
N PHE A 396 13.57 9.89 17.36
CA PHE A 396 13.95 8.75 16.54
C PHE A 396 14.89 7.87 17.35
N SER A 397 14.85 6.57 17.09
CA SER A 397 15.72 5.62 17.78
C SER A 397 17.00 5.47 16.95
N PRO A 398 18.14 6.03 17.37
CA PRO A 398 19.41 5.72 16.72
C PRO A 398 19.77 4.28 17.13
N GLN A 399 19.98 3.40 16.16
CA GLN A 399 20.44 2.01 16.36
C GLN A 399 19.34 1.07 16.85
N VAL A 400 18.49 0.66 15.91
CA VAL A 400 17.53 -0.43 16.10
C VAL A 400 18.29 -1.76 16.26
N THR A 401 18.65 -2.10 17.49
CA THR A 401 19.20 -3.42 17.84
C THR A 401 18.09 -4.33 18.36
N GLY A 402 18.00 -5.56 17.85
CA GLY A 402 17.01 -6.54 18.30
C GLY A 402 15.63 -6.38 17.65
N THR A 403 14.58 -6.43 18.47
CA THR A 403 13.16 -6.58 18.06
C THR A 403 12.45 -5.28 17.66
N LEU A 404 13.11 -4.12 17.78
CA LEU A 404 12.50 -2.86 17.42
C LEU A 404 12.30 -2.80 15.88
N PRO A 405 11.18 -2.26 15.38
CA PRO A 405 10.96 -2.13 13.93
C PRO A 405 11.98 -1.19 13.28
N CYS A 406 12.55 -1.55 12.13
CA CYS A 406 13.52 -0.70 11.44
C CYS A 406 12.88 0.55 10.84
N LEU A 407 11.56 0.60 10.70
CA LEU A 407 10.83 1.81 10.33
C LEU A 407 11.08 2.97 11.33
N LEU A 408 11.46 2.65 12.57
CA LEU A 408 11.83 3.63 13.61
C LEU A 408 13.33 3.97 13.64
N ASP A 409 14.12 3.37 12.74
CA ASP A 409 15.57 3.54 12.70
C ASP A 409 15.94 4.92 12.17
N GLY A 410 16.49 5.74 13.05
CA GLY A 410 17.00 7.05 12.68
C GLY A 410 18.32 7.00 11.91
N ASP A 411 19.02 5.85 11.86
CA ASP A 411 20.31 5.69 11.17
C ASP A 411 20.13 5.24 9.71
N CYS A 412 20.41 6.16 8.78
CA CYS A 412 20.32 5.93 7.34
C CYS A 412 21.71 6.00 6.68
N PHE A 413 22.00 5.13 5.72
CA PHE A 413 23.09 5.37 4.77
C PHE A 413 22.60 6.23 3.62
N ILE A 414 23.49 7.07 3.09
CA ILE A 414 23.23 7.91 1.93
C ILE A 414 24.36 7.71 0.93
N ARG A 415 24.01 7.32 -0.29
CA ARG A 415 24.92 7.22 -1.44
C ARG A 415 24.40 8.10 -2.58
N SER A 416 25.29 8.87 -3.20
CA SER A 416 24.98 9.63 -4.41
C SER A 416 26.19 9.84 -5.27
N ASN A 417 26.05 9.55 -6.57
CA ASN A 417 27.07 9.87 -7.57
C ASN A 417 26.65 11.03 -8.48
N SER A 418 25.67 11.83 -8.05
CA SER A 418 25.26 13.02 -8.79
C SER A 418 26.38 14.05 -8.86
N ALA A 419 26.60 14.61 -10.04
CA ALA A 419 27.57 15.67 -10.29
C ALA A 419 27.02 17.07 -9.93
N SER A 420 25.76 17.19 -9.54
CA SER A 420 25.15 18.49 -9.22
C SER A 420 25.96 19.26 -8.16
N PRO A 421 26.24 20.56 -8.36
CA PRO A 421 26.89 21.40 -7.35
C PRO A 421 25.96 21.67 -6.16
N ASP A 422 24.65 21.70 -6.41
CA ASP A 422 23.62 21.93 -5.42
C ASP A 422 23.13 20.64 -4.76
N LEU A 423 23.86 19.53 -4.90
CA LEU A 423 23.49 18.26 -4.28
C LEU A 423 23.30 18.42 -2.77
N GLY A 424 22.12 18.06 -2.28
CA GLY A 424 21.74 18.12 -0.88
C GLY A 424 20.77 17.02 -0.50
N ILE A 425 20.37 17.04 0.77
CA ILE A 425 19.32 16.18 1.32
C ILE A 425 18.11 17.06 1.60
N LEU A 426 16.99 16.74 0.96
CA LEU A 426 15.69 17.34 1.28
C LEU A 426 15.03 16.51 2.38
N PHE A 427 14.57 17.18 3.42
CA PHE A 427 13.79 16.61 4.51
C PHE A 427 12.39 17.21 4.49
N GLU A 428 11.39 16.35 4.60
CA GLU A 428 10.00 16.74 4.76
C GLU A 428 9.43 16.07 6.01
N LEU A 429 8.90 16.85 6.95
CA LEU A 429 8.28 16.33 8.16
C LEU A 429 6.80 16.09 7.86
N GLY A 430 6.40 14.82 7.80
CA GLY A 430 5.05 14.43 7.45
C GLY A 430 4.20 14.03 8.66
N ILE A 431 2.89 14.24 8.52
CA ILE A 431 1.87 13.66 9.38
C ILE A 431 0.80 12.96 8.55
N SER A 432 0.47 11.73 8.92
CA SER A 432 -0.68 11.01 8.35
C SER A 432 -1.89 11.21 9.26
N TYR A 433 -3.04 11.44 8.67
CA TYR A 433 -4.24 11.78 9.43
C TYR A 433 -5.52 11.20 8.85
N ILE A 434 -6.56 11.18 9.68
CA ILE A 434 -7.95 10.98 9.27
C ILE A 434 -8.79 12.19 9.71
N ARG A 435 -9.64 12.69 8.82
CA ARG A 435 -10.52 13.83 9.11
C ARG A 435 -11.75 13.33 9.86
N ASN A 436 -12.02 13.88 11.05
CA ASN A 436 -13.11 13.40 11.91
C ASN A 436 -14.50 13.57 11.27
N SER A 437 -14.67 14.59 10.41
CA SER A 437 -15.97 14.89 9.80
C SER A 437 -16.29 14.04 8.57
N THR A 438 -15.27 13.59 7.81
CA THR A 438 -15.48 12.87 6.54
C THR A 438 -14.97 11.43 6.57
N GLY A 439 -14.10 11.07 7.52
CA GLY A 439 -13.37 9.79 7.50
C GLY A 439 -12.26 9.72 6.46
N GLU A 440 -12.01 10.80 5.71
CA GLU A 440 -10.99 10.85 4.67
C GLU A 440 -9.58 10.81 5.28
N ARG A 441 -8.71 9.99 4.68
CA ARG A 441 -7.30 9.88 5.06
C ARG A 441 -6.45 10.75 4.14
N GLY A 442 -5.39 11.34 4.70
CA GLY A 442 -4.45 12.15 3.93
C GLY A 442 -3.12 12.32 4.63
N GLU A 443 -2.23 13.05 3.95
CA GLU A 443 -0.91 13.38 4.49
C GLU A 443 -0.53 14.85 4.28
N LEU A 444 -0.03 15.49 5.34
CA LEU A 444 0.43 16.87 5.31
C LEU A 444 1.91 16.97 5.63
N SER A 445 2.56 17.91 4.97
CA SER A 445 3.85 18.47 5.35
C SER A 445 3.68 19.47 6.49
N CYS A 446 4.35 19.19 7.61
CA CYS A 446 4.51 20.11 8.73
C CYS A 446 5.67 21.10 8.53
N GLY A 447 6.32 21.04 7.38
CA GLY A 447 7.48 21.84 7.02
C GLY A 447 8.62 20.99 6.49
N TRP A 448 9.51 21.65 5.78
CA TRP A 448 10.61 21.03 5.05
C TRP A 448 11.91 21.79 5.27
N VAL A 449 13.03 21.13 5.01
CA VAL A 449 14.35 21.78 5.00
C VAL A 449 15.30 21.10 4.03
N PHE A 450 16.12 21.90 3.37
CA PHE A 450 17.11 21.43 2.42
C PHE A 450 18.53 21.66 2.97
N LEU A 451 19.26 20.56 3.18
CA LEU A 451 20.66 20.58 3.61
C LEU A 451 21.59 20.32 2.42
N LYS A 452 22.20 21.37 1.88
CA LYS A 452 23.25 21.23 0.87
C LYS A 452 24.44 20.46 1.44
N LEU A 453 24.95 19.50 0.69
CA LEU A 453 26.09 18.67 1.11
C LEU A 453 27.44 19.29 0.76
N PHE A 454 27.44 20.32 -0.08
CA PHE A 454 28.62 21.08 -0.47
C PHE A 454 28.39 22.56 -0.20
N ASP A 455 29.45 23.28 0.16
CA ASP A 455 29.41 24.74 0.22
C ASP A 455 29.52 25.37 -1.18
N ALA A 456 29.45 26.69 -1.26
CA ALA A 456 29.56 27.44 -2.51
C ALA A 456 30.91 27.26 -3.23
N SER A 457 31.94 26.75 -2.55
CA SER A 457 33.24 26.43 -3.13
C SER A 457 33.36 24.97 -3.59
N GLY A 458 32.31 24.17 -3.40
CA GLY A 458 32.29 22.74 -3.76
C GLY A 458 32.95 21.83 -2.73
N ILE A 459 33.25 22.32 -1.53
CA ILE A 459 33.84 21.52 -0.45
C ILE A 459 32.72 20.82 0.33
N PRO A 460 32.84 19.53 0.66
CA PRO A 460 31.85 18.82 1.47
C PRO A 460 31.67 19.45 2.85
N ILE A 461 30.41 19.57 3.29
CA ILE A 461 30.11 20.08 4.64
C ILE A 461 30.68 19.15 5.73
N PRO A 462 31.06 19.68 6.91
CA PRO A 462 31.67 18.86 7.95
C PRO A 462 30.70 17.83 8.53
N ALA A 463 31.22 16.65 8.90
CA ALA A 463 30.46 15.63 9.58
C ALA A 463 30.22 16.02 11.05
N LYS A 464 29.09 16.68 11.33
CA LYS A 464 28.68 17.13 12.66
C LYS A 464 27.17 17.06 12.84
N THR A 465 26.70 17.48 14.01
CA THR A 465 25.27 17.71 14.26
C THR A 465 24.86 19.06 13.69
N TYR A 466 23.70 19.08 13.02
CA TYR A 466 23.08 20.25 12.43
C TYR A 466 21.70 20.47 13.07
N GLU A 467 21.45 21.72 13.47
CA GLU A 467 20.13 22.20 13.86
C GLU A 467 19.55 22.95 12.66
N LEU A 468 18.53 22.37 12.04
CA LEU A 468 17.95 22.86 10.79
C LEU A 468 16.60 23.51 11.10
N LEU A 469 16.45 24.79 10.75
CA LEU A 469 15.17 25.49 10.81
C LEU A 469 14.28 24.99 9.68
N LEU A 470 13.00 24.75 9.99
CA LEU A 470 12.03 24.31 9.00
C LEU A 470 11.37 25.50 8.29
N ASN A 471 11.17 25.33 6.99
CA ASN A 471 10.37 26.21 6.14
C ASN A 471 8.95 25.64 6.05
N GLY A 472 7.94 26.50 6.01
CA GLY A 472 6.58 26.11 5.66
C GLY A 472 6.42 26.00 4.14
N GLY A 473 5.22 25.67 3.69
CA GLY A 473 4.95 25.54 2.26
C GLY A 473 5.53 24.26 1.67
N THR A 474 5.77 24.28 0.36
CA THR A 474 6.45 23.21 -0.38
C THR A 474 7.93 23.55 -0.61
N PRO A 475 8.80 22.57 -0.94
CA PRO A 475 10.21 22.81 -1.31
C PRO A 475 10.44 23.83 -2.43
N TYR A 476 9.39 24.12 -3.20
CA TYR A 476 9.40 25.03 -4.35
C TYR A 476 8.87 26.43 -4.01
N GLU A 477 8.26 26.60 -2.83
CA GLU A 477 7.79 27.88 -2.32
C GLU A 477 8.87 28.58 -1.50
N LYS A 478 9.00 29.89 -1.65
CA LYS A 478 9.97 30.71 -0.90
C LYS A 478 9.26 31.61 0.11
N GLY A 479 9.85 31.75 1.29
CA GLY A 479 9.42 32.72 2.30
C GLY A 479 8.18 32.32 3.11
N VAL A 480 7.71 31.07 3.00
CA VAL A 480 6.57 30.58 3.79
C VAL A 480 7.05 30.13 5.17
N GLU A 481 6.52 30.75 6.22
CA GLU A 481 6.81 30.36 7.61
C GLU A 481 5.92 29.17 8.03
N VAL A 482 6.48 28.23 8.79
CA VAL A 482 5.73 27.07 9.31
C VAL A 482 4.61 27.51 10.27
N ASP A 483 4.89 28.45 11.15
CA ASP A 483 3.93 29.02 12.10
C ASP A 483 4.13 30.54 12.24
N PRO A 484 3.36 31.35 11.48
CA PRO A 484 3.44 32.80 11.51
C PRO A 484 3.06 33.43 12.87
N SER A 485 2.48 32.66 13.80
CA SER A 485 2.18 33.16 15.15
C SER A 485 3.45 33.35 16.00
N VAL A 486 4.52 32.63 15.68
CA VAL A 486 5.82 32.76 16.39
C VAL A 486 6.50 34.07 16.03
N SER A 487 6.56 34.41 14.73
CA SER A 487 7.16 35.66 14.24
C SER A 487 6.37 36.90 14.65
N ARG A 488 5.01 36.84 14.63
CA ARG A 488 4.16 37.94 15.11
C ARG A 488 4.37 38.29 16.60
N ARG A 489 4.75 37.31 17.43
CA ARG A 489 5.05 37.50 18.86
C ARG A 489 6.50 37.94 19.13
N ALA A 490 7.33 38.04 18.10
CA ALA A 490 8.75 38.37 18.20
C ALA A 490 9.06 39.89 18.12
N GLN A 491 8.04 40.75 17.99
CA GLN A 491 8.22 42.21 18.08
C GLN A 491 8.63 42.58 19.52
N GLY A 492 9.93 42.81 19.73
CA GLY A 492 10.52 43.12 21.04
C GLY A 492 12.05 43.20 21.00
N SER A 493 12.68 43.42 22.16
CA SER A 493 14.15 43.49 22.34
C SER A 493 14.90 42.29 21.73
N VAL A 494 16.17 42.48 21.35
CA VAL A 494 17.08 41.45 20.78
C VAL A 494 17.11 40.15 21.61
N PHE A 495 17.02 40.25 22.94
CA PHE A 495 16.93 39.08 23.81
C PHE A 495 15.63 38.27 23.61
N HIS A 496 14.51 38.97 23.39
CA HIS A 496 13.21 38.37 23.08
C HIS A 496 13.24 37.70 21.70
N GLN A 497 13.91 38.31 20.72
CA GLN A 497 14.12 37.75 19.39
C GLN A 497 14.93 36.43 19.46
N MET A 498 15.99 36.38 20.28
CA MET A 498 16.80 35.17 20.49
C MET A 498 16.04 34.06 21.23
N MET A 499 15.15 34.40 22.17
CA MET A 499 14.25 33.45 22.81
C MET A 499 13.19 32.89 21.85
N MET A 500 12.70 33.70 20.90
CA MET A 500 11.74 33.26 19.88
C MET A 500 12.36 32.36 18.81
N MET A 501 13.65 32.54 18.46
CA MET A 501 14.35 31.60 17.56
C MET A 501 14.38 30.17 18.11
N ARG A 502 14.46 29.98 19.43
CA ARG A 502 14.38 28.66 20.08
C ARG A 502 12.99 28.04 20.05
N ARG A 503 11.97 28.83 19.67
CA ARG A 503 10.58 28.37 19.54
C ARG A 503 10.21 28.02 18.10
N GLN A 504 11.10 28.25 17.14
CA GLN A 504 10.85 27.87 15.76
C GLN A 504 10.92 26.34 15.59
N PRO A 505 10.10 25.78 14.68
CA PRO A 505 10.17 24.36 14.35
C PRO A 505 11.53 23.98 13.78
N GLN A 506 12.11 22.91 14.32
CA GLN A 506 13.49 22.52 14.04
C GLN A 506 13.65 21.01 13.88
N LEU A 507 14.53 20.62 12.96
CA LEU A 507 15.00 19.26 12.76
C LEU A 507 16.46 19.14 13.19
N LEU A 508 16.77 18.19 14.06
CA LEU A 508 18.13 17.87 14.48
C LEU A 508 18.61 16.62 13.75
N VAL A 509 19.68 16.76 12.96
CA VAL A 509 20.32 15.66 12.24
C VAL A 509 21.80 15.60 12.53
N LYS A 510 22.40 14.42 12.43
CA LYS A 510 23.85 14.23 12.58
C LYS A 510 24.42 13.53 11.36
N LEU A 511 25.42 14.15 10.74
CA LEU A 511 26.19 13.54 9.66
C LEU A 511 27.44 12.86 10.23
N ARG A 512 27.75 11.65 9.74
CA ARG A 512 28.92 10.86 10.11
C ARG A 512 29.63 10.34 8.87
N SER A 513 30.96 10.38 8.91
CA SER A 513 31.80 9.70 7.93
C SER A 513 31.73 8.19 8.11
N LEU A 514 31.81 7.45 7.00
CA LEU A 514 31.90 5.99 7.03
C LEU A 514 33.28 5.52 7.53
N ASN A 515 33.27 4.47 8.35
CA ASN A 515 34.48 3.69 8.60
C ASN A 515 34.81 2.81 7.37
N ARG A 516 36.02 2.23 7.34
CA ARG A 516 36.48 1.41 6.21
C ARG A 516 35.53 0.25 5.87
N ARG A 517 35.12 -0.52 6.88
CA ARG A 517 34.23 -1.68 6.71
C ARG A 517 32.87 -1.28 6.11
N SER A 518 32.25 -0.23 6.64
CA SER A 518 30.95 0.27 6.15
C SER A 518 31.07 0.83 4.73
N ARG A 519 32.20 1.47 4.40
CA ARG A 519 32.47 1.95 3.03
C ARG A 519 32.59 0.79 2.05
N ASP A 520 33.33 -0.26 2.41
CA ASP A 520 33.50 -1.45 1.59
C ASP A 520 32.16 -2.16 1.37
N LEU A 521 31.35 -2.34 2.43
CA LEU A 521 30.01 -2.91 2.33
C LEU A 521 29.09 -2.09 1.41
N LEU A 522 28.97 -0.79 1.68
CA LEU A 522 28.09 0.08 0.89
C LEU A 522 28.50 0.12 -0.57
N SER A 523 29.80 -0.03 -0.88
CA SER A 523 30.30 -0.01 -2.26
C SER A 523 29.71 -1.08 -3.19
N LEU A 524 29.08 -2.12 -2.63
CA LEU A 524 28.39 -3.18 -3.38
C LEU A 524 26.95 -2.78 -3.75
N LEU A 525 26.41 -1.72 -3.15
CA LEU A 525 25.08 -1.19 -3.44
C LEU A 525 25.12 -0.17 -4.60
N PRO A 526 23.97 0.10 -5.25
CA PRO A 526 23.84 1.15 -6.27
C PRO A 526 24.47 2.48 -5.82
N GLU A 527 25.01 3.21 -6.79
CA GLU A 527 25.74 4.46 -6.54
C GLU A 527 24.87 5.57 -5.96
N THR A 528 23.56 5.50 -6.20
CA THR A 528 22.55 6.40 -5.63
C THR A 528 21.48 5.56 -4.96
N LEU A 529 21.43 5.61 -3.63
CA LEU A 529 20.45 4.88 -2.81
C LEU A 529 20.48 5.45 -1.39
N ILE A 530 19.29 5.56 -0.78
CA ILE A 530 19.12 5.84 0.64
C ILE A 530 18.41 4.66 1.29
N GLY A 531 18.87 4.23 2.45
CA GLY A 531 18.20 3.17 3.20
C GLY A 531 18.62 3.12 4.66
N SER A 532 17.92 2.31 5.43
CA SER A 532 18.28 2.05 6.83
C SER A 532 19.60 1.27 6.91
N MET A 533 20.43 1.64 7.88
CA MET A 533 21.65 0.87 8.21
C MET A 533 21.33 -0.56 8.64
N SER A 534 20.12 -0.83 9.15
CA SER A 534 19.68 -2.13 9.63
C SER A 534 19.42 -3.14 8.49
N TYR A 535 19.20 -2.68 7.26
CA TYR A 535 18.96 -3.54 6.10
C TYR A 535 20.18 -3.74 5.20
N ILE A 536 21.32 -3.11 5.50
CA ILE A 536 22.49 -3.09 4.62
C ILE A 536 22.92 -4.50 4.18
N HIS A 537 22.94 -5.48 5.09
CA HIS A 537 23.37 -6.84 4.78
C HIS A 537 22.39 -7.56 3.85
N LEU A 538 21.08 -7.39 4.05
CA LEU A 538 20.05 -7.97 3.21
C LEU A 538 20.11 -7.40 1.79
N LEU A 539 20.26 -6.07 1.68
CA LEU A 539 20.41 -5.39 0.39
C LEU A 539 21.66 -5.88 -0.37
N ILE A 540 22.77 -6.10 0.35
CA ILE A 540 24.00 -6.61 -0.26
C ILE A 540 23.80 -8.05 -0.74
N PHE A 541 23.18 -8.93 0.05
CA PHE A 541 22.89 -10.30 -0.39
C PHE A 541 22.05 -10.30 -1.66
N TYR A 542 20.98 -9.51 -1.69
CA TYR A 542 20.17 -9.35 -2.89
C TYR A 542 21.02 -8.91 -4.09
N ARG A 543 21.85 -7.86 -3.91
CA ARG A 543 22.68 -7.33 -5.00
C ARG A 543 23.70 -8.34 -5.50
N GLN A 544 24.26 -9.17 -4.62
CA GLN A 544 25.21 -10.22 -4.98
C GLN A 544 24.52 -11.37 -5.72
N ILE A 545 23.36 -11.83 -5.22
CA ILE A 545 22.55 -12.87 -5.88
C ILE A 545 22.08 -12.39 -7.26
N LEU A 546 21.65 -11.14 -7.36
CA LEU A 546 21.32 -10.49 -8.64
C LEU A 546 22.50 -10.54 -9.60
N GLY A 547 23.72 -10.27 -9.11
CA GLY A 547 24.95 -10.39 -9.89
C GLY A 547 25.25 -11.82 -10.33
N ASP A 548 25.09 -12.80 -9.44
CA ASP A 548 25.29 -14.22 -9.77
C ASP A 548 24.32 -14.64 -10.89
N VAL A 549 23.03 -14.40 -10.68
CA VAL A 549 21.98 -14.81 -11.61
C VAL A 549 22.08 -14.10 -12.96
N LEU A 550 22.39 -12.79 -12.98
CA LEU A 550 22.42 -12.02 -14.23
C LEU A 550 23.74 -12.08 -14.99
N LEU A 551 24.87 -12.24 -14.29
CA LEU A 551 26.21 -12.13 -14.90
C LEU A 551 27.00 -13.44 -14.93
N LYS A 552 26.75 -14.37 -13.99
CA LYS A 552 27.55 -15.58 -13.81
C LYS A 552 26.82 -16.84 -14.28
N ASP A 553 25.55 -16.99 -13.90
CA ASP A 553 24.81 -18.25 -14.04
C ASP A 553 24.07 -18.35 -15.40
N ARG A 554 24.03 -17.26 -16.19
CA ARG A 554 23.40 -17.27 -17.52
C ARG A 554 24.31 -17.90 -18.57
N LEU A 555 23.74 -18.77 -19.39
CA LEU A 555 24.39 -19.34 -20.57
C LEU A 555 24.73 -18.27 -21.63
N SER A 556 23.87 -17.25 -21.76
CA SER A 556 24.07 -16.11 -22.66
C SER A 556 23.59 -14.83 -22.00
N MET A 557 24.46 -13.81 -21.96
CA MET A 557 24.10 -12.45 -21.52
C MET A 557 23.13 -11.74 -22.48
N GLN A 558 22.96 -12.28 -23.70
CA GLN A 558 22.08 -11.71 -24.72
C GLN A 558 20.67 -12.32 -24.71
N SER A 559 20.43 -13.35 -23.90
CA SER A 559 19.06 -13.86 -23.71
C SER A 559 18.22 -12.79 -23.00
N ALA A 560 16.97 -12.64 -23.43
CA ALA A 560 15.95 -11.83 -22.78
C ALA A 560 14.92 -12.69 -22.05
N ASP A 561 15.21 -13.98 -21.87
CA ASP A 561 14.26 -14.91 -21.27
C ASP A 561 13.99 -14.54 -19.82
N VAL A 562 12.75 -14.76 -19.44
CA VAL A 562 12.28 -14.59 -18.08
C VAL A 562 13.02 -15.56 -17.15
N ILE A 563 13.46 -15.07 -15.99
CA ILE A 563 14.29 -15.85 -15.06
C ILE A 563 13.42 -16.37 -13.91
N SER A 564 13.30 -17.68 -13.76
CA SER A 564 12.64 -18.26 -12.58
C SER A 564 13.57 -18.13 -11.36
N ASN A 565 13.34 -17.07 -10.57
CA ASN A 565 14.06 -16.83 -9.34
C ASN A 565 13.17 -16.05 -8.37
N PRO A 566 12.56 -16.73 -7.37
CA PRO A 566 11.61 -16.09 -6.47
C PRO A 566 12.26 -15.02 -5.60
N VAL A 567 13.56 -15.10 -5.31
CA VAL A 567 14.26 -14.05 -4.55
C VAL A 567 14.36 -12.78 -5.38
N LEU A 568 14.75 -12.89 -6.66
CA LEU A 568 14.82 -11.71 -7.53
C LEU A 568 13.45 -11.07 -7.79
N ALA A 569 12.43 -11.90 -8.00
CA ALA A 569 11.06 -11.45 -8.26
C ALA A 569 10.39 -10.79 -7.04
N THR A 570 10.65 -11.30 -5.83
CA THR A 570 9.89 -10.86 -4.63
C THR A 570 10.63 -9.90 -3.72
N PHE A 571 11.97 -9.84 -3.75
CA PHE A 571 12.71 -8.93 -2.88
C PHE A 571 12.41 -7.44 -3.13
N PRO A 572 12.17 -6.97 -4.37
CA PRO A 572 11.73 -5.60 -4.60
C PRO A 572 10.37 -5.31 -3.95
N LYS A 573 9.42 -6.25 -4.03
CA LYS A 573 8.12 -6.16 -3.34
C LYS A 573 8.30 -6.15 -1.82
N LEU A 574 9.25 -6.94 -1.31
CA LEU A 574 9.59 -7.01 0.11
C LEU A 574 10.05 -5.66 0.67
N LEU A 575 10.75 -4.82 -0.11
CA LEU A 575 11.17 -3.48 0.35
C LEU A 575 10.02 -2.54 0.67
N GLU A 576 8.84 -2.79 0.11
CA GLU A 576 7.62 -2.03 0.41
C GLU A 576 6.89 -2.57 1.66
N GLN A 577 7.38 -3.67 2.25
CA GLN A 577 6.81 -4.38 3.39
C GLN A 577 7.80 -4.37 4.57
N PRO A 578 7.89 -3.26 5.35
CA PRO A 578 8.94 -3.09 6.36
C PRO A 578 8.87 -4.12 7.50
N ASP A 579 7.68 -4.60 7.83
CA ASP A 579 7.47 -5.63 8.86
C ASP A 579 7.96 -7.02 8.41
N VAL A 580 7.74 -7.39 7.14
CA VAL A 580 8.29 -8.63 6.56
C VAL A 580 9.81 -8.52 6.36
N MET A 581 10.32 -7.34 5.98
CA MET A 581 11.77 -7.07 5.99
C MET A 581 12.38 -7.24 7.39
N ASP A 582 11.68 -6.82 8.44
CA ASP A 582 12.10 -6.99 9.83
C ASP A 582 12.07 -8.45 10.28
N ALA A 583 11.08 -9.22 9.81
CA ALA A 583 11.02 -10.66 9.99
C ALA A 583 12.25 -11.34 9.35
N LEU A 584 12.54 -11.04 8.08
CA LEU A 584 13.71 -11.58 7.38
C LEU A 584 15.01 -11.21 8.08
N ARG A 585 15.17 -9.94 8.48
CA ARG A 585 16.35 -9.47 9.23
C ARG A 585 16.55 -10.25 10.52
N SER A 586 15.47 -10.47 11.26
CA SER A 586 15.50 -11.17 12.54
C SER A 586 15.85 -12.65 12.36
N SER A 587 15.22 -13.32 11.41
CA SER A 587 15.51 -14.72 11.05
C SER A 587 16.94 -14.90 10.56
N TRP A 588 17.45 -13.96 9.75
CA TRP A 588 18.84 -13.99 9.32
C TRP A 588 19.81 -13.81 10.49
N ALA A 589 19.58 -12.83 11.37
CA ALA A 589 20.45 -12.59 12.51
C ALA A 589 20.51 -13.81 13.45
N GLU A 590 19.38 -14.48 13.66
CA GLU A 590 19.30 -15.73 14.42
C GLU A 590 20.11 -16.84 13.75
N LYS A 591 19.90 -17.08 12.45
CA LYS A 591 20.63 -18.11 11.69
C LYS A 591 22.13 -17.84 11.67
N GLU A 592 22.54 -16.59 11.39
CA GLU A 592 23.94 -16.17 11.34
C GLU A 592 24.62 -16.37 12.70
N SER A 593 23.89 -16.22 13.81
CA SER A 593 24.44 -16.44 15.16
C SER A 593 24.93 -17.88 15.38
N THR A 594 24.36 -18.85 14.66
CA THR A 594 24.73 -20.28 14.79
C THR A 594 26.00 -20.67 14.03
N PHE A 595 26.48 -19.83 13.11
CA PHE A 595 27.60 -20.16 12.24
C PHE A 595 28.96 -20.04 12.93
N LYS A 596 29.87 -20.94 12.58
CA LYS A 596 31.28 -20.90 12.96
C LYS A 596 31.99 -19.72 12.29
N ARG A 597 33.12 -19.31 12.85
CA ARG A 597 33.93 -18.20 12.28
C ARG A 597 34.44 -18.50 10.85
N SER A 598 34.67 -19.77 10.50
CA SER A 598 35.06 -20.19 9.15
C SER A 598 33.92 -19.98 8.15
N GLU A 599 32.72 -20.43 8.51
CA GLU A 599 31.49 -20.29 7.72
C GLU A 599 31.15 -18.81 7.49
N LYS A 600 31.30 -17.96 8.52
CA LYS A 600 31.09 -16.50 8.38
C LYS A 600 32.08 -15.79 7.45
N ARG A 601 33.17 -16.45 7.04
CA ARG A 601 34.13 -15.91 6.08
C ARG A 601 33.89 -16.42 4.66
N ASP A 602 33.10 -17.48 4.51
CA ASP A 602 32.75 -18.07 3.23
C ASP A 602 31.53 -17.34 2.66
N THR A 603 31.74 -16.58 1.59
CA THR A 603 30.69 -15.76 0.99
C THR A 603 29.66 -16.61 0.24
N GLU A 604 30.07 -17.72 -0.39
CA GLU A 604 29.15 -18.61 -1.10
C GLU A 604 28.27 -19.37 -0.09
N PHE A 605 28.86 -19.84 1.01
CA PHE A 605 28.10 -20.43 2.11
C PHE A 605 27.05 -19.45 2.67
N LEU A 606 27.44 -18.19 2.92
CA LEU A 606 26.52 -17.19 3.45
C LEU A 606 25.38 -16.88 2.48
N LYS A 607 25.64 -16.78 1.17
CA LYS A 607 24.60 -16.62 0.14
C LYS A 607 23.63 -17.81 0.13
N ALA A 608 24.15 -19.03 0.13
CA ALA A 608 23.32 -20.24 0.14
C ALA A 608 22.45 -20.31 1.41
N ALA A 609 23.02 -20.00 2.58
CA ALA A 609 22.27 -19.94 3.82
C ALA A 609 21.23 -18.81 3.83
N PHE A 610 21.54 -17.66 3.24
CA PHE A 610 20.61 -16.54 3.12
C PHE A 610 19.41 -16.92 2.23
N LEU A 611 19.64 -17.59 1.10
CA LEU A 611 18.57 -18.09 0.24
C LEU A 611 17.62 -19.01 1.02
N LEU A 612 18.14 -19.95 1.81
CA LEU A 612 17.31 -20.83 2.65
C LEU A 612 16.46 -20.02 3.63
N VAL A 613 17.06 -19.07 4.36
CA VAL A 613 16.32 -18.20 5.29
C VAL A 613 15.26 -17.37 4.57
N TYR A 614 15.56 -16.89 3.36
CA TYR A 614 14.62 -16.14 2.54
C TYR A 614 13.42 -16.99 2.12
N HIS A 615 13.66 -18.22 1.68
CA HIS A 615 12.62 -19.18 1.31
C HIS A 615 11.79 -19.67 2.50
N ASP A 616 12.39 -19.80 3.69
CA ASP A 616 11.66 -20.18 4.90
C ASP A 616 10.91 -19.00 5.53
N CYS A 617 11.28 -17.75 5.24
CA CYS A 617 10.74 -16.58 5.93
C CYS A 617 9.94 -15.64 5.00
N ALA A 618 10.61 -15.04 4.03
CA ALA A 618 10.02 -13.95 3.24
C ALA A 618 9.01 -14.46 2.21
N VAL A 619 9.36 -15.52 1.45
CA VAL A 619 8.47 -16.05 0.39
C VAL A 619 7.12 -16.51 0.95
N PRO A 620 7.05 -17.31 2.04
CA PRO A 620 5.78 -17.76 2.60
C PRO A 620 4.94 -16.61 3.15
N LEU A 621 5.58 -15.63 3.79
CA LEU A 621 4.88 -14.46 4.34
C LEU A 621 4.29 -13.57 3.24
N LEU A 622 5.00 -13.36 2.13
CA LEU A 622 4.51 -12.54 1.02
C LEU A 622 3.32 -13.16 0.29
N HIS A 623 3.20 -14.49 0.27
CA HIS A 623 2.09 -15.22 -0.34
C HIS A 623 1.11 -15.81 0.70
N SER A 624 1.11 -15.26 1.91
CA SER A 624 0.23 -15.75 2.97
C SER A 624 -1.16 -15.12 2.84
N ALA A 625 -2.18 -15.94 2.61
CA ALA A 625 -3.59 -15.53 2.65
C ALA A 625 -4.02 -14.98 4.03
N LEU A 626 -3.27 -15.32 5.08
CA LEU A 626 -3.54 -14.88 6.45
C LEU A 626 -2.93 -13.51 6.77
N LEU A 627 -2.00 -13.01 5.96
CA LEU A 627 -1.32 -11.73 6.21
C LEU A 627 -2.14 -10.59 5.58
N PRO A 628 -2.83 -9.75 6.36
CA PRO A 628 -3.64 -8.67 5.80
C PRO A 628 -2.79 -7.67 5.01
N PRO A 629 -3.31 -6.97 3.99
CA PRO A 629 -2.54 -6.00 3.22
C PRO A 629 -1.98 -4.89 4.12
N LEU A 630 -0.76 -4.44 3.82
CA LEU A 630 -0.12 -3.36 4.58
C LEU A 630 -0.90 -2.05 4.41
N ARG A 631 -1.28 -1.46 5.54
CA ARG A 631 -1.90 -0.13 5.58
C ARG A 631 -1.08 0.79 6.48
N TRP A 632 -0.50 1.82 5.86
CA TRP A 632 0.36 2.78 6.55
C TRP A 632 -0.41 3.51 7.66
N ALA A 633 0.19 3.56 8.85
CA ALA A 633 -0.32 4.30 10.00
C ALA A 633 -1.66 3.78 10.56
N GLU A 634 -2.00 2.52 10.29
CA GLU A 634 -3.19 1.86 10.82
C GLU A 634 -2.80 0.85 11.90
N GLU A 635 -2.87 1.29 13.16
CA GLU A 635 -2.38 0.53 14.32
C GLU A 635 -3.02 -0.87 14.42
N GLU A 636 -4.31 -1.00 14.12
CA GLU A 636 -5.03 -2.27 14.15
C GLU A 636 -4.52 -3.25 13.09
N THR A 637 -4.32 -2.80 11.85
CA THR A 637 -3.77 -3.61 10.76
C THR A 637 -2.32 -3.97 11.00
N GLU A 638 -1.50 -3.01 11.45
CA GLU A 638 -0.09 -3.26 11.80
C GLU A 638 0.03 -4.28 12.94
N ALA A 639 -0.83 -4.20 13.97
CA ALA A 639 -0.87 -5.17 15.06
C ALA A 639 -1.32 -6.56 14.59
N ALA A 640 -2.33 -6.63 13.71
CA ALA A 640 -2.80 -7.89 13.14
C ALA A 640 -1.70 -8.56 12.30
N ARG A 641 -1.03 -7.80 11.41
CA ARG A 641 0.09 -8.29 10.62
C ARG A 641 1.26 -8.76 11.49
N TRP A 642 1.63 -7.97 12.50
CA TRP A 642 2.69 -8.36 13.44
C TRP A 642 2.37 -9.69 14.14
N LYS A 643 1.12 -9.89 14.56
CA LYS A 643 0.69 -11.14 15.18
C LYS A 643 0.85 -12.33 14.24
N VAL A 644 0.38 -12.22 12.99
CA VAL A 644 0.52 -13.26 11.97
C VAL A 644 1.98 -13.60 11.72
N ILE A 645 2.83 -12.58 11.54
CA ILE A 645 4.28 -12.76 11.33
C ILE A 645 4.92 -13.44 12.55
N ALA A 646 4.60 -13.00 13.77
CA ALA A 646 5.17 -13.55 14.99
C ALA A 646 4.77 -15.02 15.21
N ASP A 647 3.50 -15.35 14.98
CA ASP A 647 2.98 -16.71 15.08
C ASP A 647 3.62 -17.61 14.01
N PHE A 648 3.75 -17.14 12.77
CA PHE A 648 4.44 -17.85 11.69
C PHE A 648 5.91 -18.13 12.02
N LEU A 649 6.67 -17.10 12.45
CA LEU A 649 8.08 -17.26 12.81
C LEU A 649 8.27 -18.23 13.98
N LYS A 650 7.33 -18.24 14.94
CA LYS A 650 7.36 -19.19 16.06
C LYS A 650 7.17 -20.63 15.57
N GLN A 651 6.15 -20.88 14.75
CA GLN A 651 5.90 -22.21 14.18
C GLN A 651 7.07 -22.70 13.33
N ASN A 652 7.65 -21.81 12.54
CA ASN A 652 8.79 -22.11 11.68
C ASN A 652 10.03 -22.56 12.51
N ARG A 653 10.26 -21.93 13.67
CA ARG A 653 11.30 -22.37 14.62
C ARG A 653 11.02 -23.75 15.23
N GLU A 654 9.76 -24.00 15.60
CA GLU A 654 9.35 -25.28 16.20
C GLU A 654 9.47 -26.44 15.20
N ASN A 655 9.18 -26.16 13.92
CA ASN A 655 9.13 -27.16 12.84
C ASN A 655 10.41 -27.23 11.98
N GLN A 656 11.45 -26.45 12.32
CA GLN A 656 12.72 -26.36 11.59
C GLN A 656 12.59 -25.95 10.11
N GLY A 657 11.59 -25.14 9.76
CA GLY A 657 11.35 -24.70 8.39
C GLY A 657 9.89 -24.37 8.11
N ALA A 658 9.63 -23.68 7.00
CA ALA A 658 8.27 -23.30 6.62
C ALA A 658 7.49 -24.45 5.98
N LEU A 659 8.19 -25.50 5.52
CA LEU A 659 7.62 -26.57 4.70
C LEU A 659 6.47 -27.31 5.40
N GLN A 660 6.60 -27.60 6.70
CA GLN A 660 5.53 -28.26 7.45
C GLN A 660 4.26 -27.39 7.55
N ALA A 661 4.42 -26.07 7.72
CA ALA A 661 3.29 -25.16 7.78
C ALA A 661 2.64 -24.98 6.39
N LEU A 662 3.46 -24.90 5.34
CA LEU A 662 3.01 -24.74 3.95
C LEU A 662 2.33 -25.99 3.39
N LEU A 663 2.67 -27.18 3.86
CA LEU A 663 2.06 -28.45 3.45
C LEU A 663 0.95 -28.91 4.40
N SER A 664 0.56 -28.08 5.37
CA SER A 664 -0.50 -28.43 6.31
C SER A 664 -1.84 -28.45 5.58
N PRO A 665 -2.63 -29.54 5.67
CA PRO A 665 -3.96 -29.61 5.05
C PRO A 665 -4.96 -28.64 5.68
N GLU A 666 -4.62 -28.10 6.86
CA GLU A 666 -5.40 -27.10 7.60
C GLU A 666 -5.06 -25.66 7.18
N GLY A 667 -4.06 -25.49 6.29
CA GLY A 667 -3.60 -24.20 5.79
C GLY A 667 -4.60 -23.56 4.83
N VAL A 668 -4.74 -22.23 4.92
CA VAL A 668 -5.45 -21.44 3.90
C VAL A 668 -4.44 -21.10 2.80
N HIS A 669 -4.73 -21.53 1.58
CA HIS A 669 -3.88 -21.34 0.41
C HIS A 669 -4.61 -20.54 -0.67
N GLU A 670 -3.89 -19.66 -1.35
CA GLU A 670 -4.37 -18.98 -2.56
C GLU A 670 -3.79 -19.67 -3.80
N PRO A 671 -4.47 -19.57 -4.97
CA PRO A 671 -3.93 -20.05 -6.24
C PRO A 671 -2.55 -19.45 -6.50
N PHE A 672 -1.60 -20.31 -6.87
CA PHE A 672 -0.23 -19.88 -7.16
C PHE A 672 -0.10 -19.47 -8.63
N ASP A 673 0.34 -18.23 -8.88
CA ASP A 673 0.71 -17.77 -10.20
C ASP A 673 2.23 -17.89 -10.40
N ILE A 674 2.63 -18.64 -11.42
CA ILE A 674 4.04 -18.84 -11.76
C ILE A 674 4.74 -17.51 -12.07
N SER A 675 4.00 -16.51 -12.57
CA SER A 675 4.52 -15.18 -12.87
C SER A 675 5.12 -14.50 -11.62
N GLU A 676 4.63 -14.83 -10.42
CA GLU A 676 5.10 -14.25 -9.16
C GLU A 676 6.52 -14.68 -8.77
N GLN A 677 6.98 -15.81 -9.31
CA GLN A 677 8.35 -16.30 -9.14
C GLN A 677 9.26 -15.96 -10.33
N THR A 678 8.70 -15.31 -11.34
CA THR A 678 9.45 -14.91 -12.51
C THR A 678 10.01 -13.51 -12.39
N TYR A 679 11.29 -13.36 -12.73
CA TYR A 679 12.00 -12.11 -12.76
C TYR A 679 12.24 -11.72 -14.22
N ASP A 680 11.52 -10.69 -14.65
CA ASP A 680 11.75 -10.01 -15.90
C ASP A 680 12.66 -8.80 -15.65
N PHE A 681 13.95 -8.98 -15.91
CA PHE A 681 14.91 -7.90 -15.71
C PHE A 681 14.70 -6.74 -16.70
N LEU A 682 14.04 -6.94 -17.85
CA LEU A 682 13.77 -5.88 -18.83
C LEU A 682 12.56 -5.03 -18.42
N GLY A 683 11.53 -5.66 -17.86
CA GLY A 683 10.34 -4.98 -17.31
C GLY A 683 10.63 -4.25 -16.00
N GLU A 684 11.42 -4.86 -15.10
CA GLU A 684 11.79 -4.30 -13.80
C GLU A 684 12.90 -3.24 -13.88
N MET A 685 13.46 -3.03 -15.08
CA MET A 685 14.66 -2.24 -15.27
C MET A 685 14.44 -0.75 -15.04
N ARG A 686 15.49 -0.09 -14.54
CA ARG A 686 15.49 1.36 -14.38
C ARG A 686 15.50 2.06 -15.74
N GLN A 687 14.34 2.52 -16.18
CA GLN A 687 14.23 3.40 -17.35
C GLN A 687 14.65 4.82 -16.97
N LYS A 688 15.68 5.36 -17.62
CA LYS A 688 15.88 6.81 -17.55
C LYS A 688 14.70 7.50 -18.22
N ALA A 689 14.12 8.51 -17.57
CA ALA A 689 13.38 9.52 -18.30
C ALA A 689 14.32 10.08 -19.39
N ALA A 690 13.86 9.98 -20.64
CA ALA A 690 14.59 10.46 -21.81
C ALA A 690 14.87 11.97 -21.73
#